data_AF-A0A0R3WLP9-F1
#
_entry.id   AF-A0A0R3WLP9-F1
#
_cell.length_a   1.000
_cell.length_b   1.000
_cell.length_c   1.000
_cell.angle_alpha   90.00
_cell.angle_beta   90.00
_cell.angle_gamma   90.00
#
_symmetry.space_group_name_H-M   'P 1'
#
loop_
_entity.id
_entity.type
_entity.pdbx_description
1 polymer ?
#
loop_
_entity_poly.entity_id
_entity_poly.type
_entity_poly.pdbx_seq_one_letter_code
_entity_poly.pdbx_strand_id
1 'polypeptide(L)'
;LWGTHSNASAFDRGLSSRRDYHVASSSKGREPFFCATVSLVEQDILREAILTLSGASGSLIQYDPTLDAFMPAPHLTLSPSMQTHILRISVCGWLYNRIRSFVDGTRNDPNSGKVSLSLAFSIDEQLTEYLRLVTTLEAQMNRDLEAETIDTNLNSEKVSRQFSSTAPLMHSLVDGSQSETSPGMRSLTLVQLSHWLMEPKRRLKILASLVDLCAPLKGGALVSKVYEMSQNGGPQIQSMLTTILVNVTRTIFEMIALWTYDGQLMADANQEFFITVNPSVEKSNLWTDKYGLRKSMVPVFIHREQARKILLVGKSVNFLTHVCNDSLVFKDLEAIRTTRIKQIKSIFDQVFDNSFDGMISTAYTHVSKHLLTILFDKYHFVNHLTACRKFLLLGQGDFIQRLIDLLEPELGLPAENVMRHRLNEILETAIRDTNAQYEGSEILQRLNVEILETADGDSGWDIFSLGYTVDGPLSTIFTPDCRLFYLKAFSFLWRLKRMEFTLSALWRDQLLLARLPHRLSADLTPVLHVVQLLGAEFRHFVLQLQYYVNFEALECAWVALGTKLNSANDLDEVIEAHKAFLSNVISRCLLDQNSRDLRYHLRAIFDVIVNFSQLNQDLQDLAMDELVIRSQLQEEIEASARVGQWGTCDTPESREMVRRQVFIEATVSPLIARIRVLASSYRSMVTEFMGMLQNHTDQNLRFLVQNLNFNVHYINGFMEV
;
A
#
# COMPACT_ATOMS: atom_id res chain seq x y z
N LEU A 1 17.23 47.58 12.48
CA LEU A 1 17.92 47.84 11.19
C LEU A 1 17.25 46.99 10.12
N TRP A 2 17.22 47.47 8.87
CA TRP A 2 16.24 47.08 7.84
C TRP A 2 16.70 45.96 6.88
N GLY A 3 15.70 45.33 6.23
CA GLY A 3 15.82 44.64 4.93
C GLY A 3 16.11 43.12 5.00
N THR A 4 15.66 42.26 4.07
CA THR A 4 14.70 42.33 2.94
C THR A 4 14.15 40.90 2.70
N HIS A 5 13.29 40.50 1.73
CA HIS A 5 12.57 41.09 0.60
C HIS A 5 11.35 40.17 0.28
N SER A 6 10.21 40.69 -0.20
CA SER A 6 9.36 40.00 -1.21
C SER A 6 8.26 40.90 -1.77
N ASN A 7 8.24 41.04 -3.11
CA ASN A 7 7.19 41.71 -3.88
C ASN A 7 5.94 40.80 -3.91
N ALA A 8 4.69 41.28 -3.78
CA ALA A 8 3.98 42.32 -4.54
C ALA A 8 3.58 41.90 -5.97
N SER A 9 2.34 41.43 -6.11
CA SER A 9 1.40 41.62 -7.24
C SER A 9 0.14 40.76 -7.01
N ALA A 10 -1.04 41.07 -7.53
CA ALA A 10 -1.69 42.34 -7.85
C ALA A 10 -3.17 42.04 -8.11
N PHE A 11 -4.10 42.87 -7.66
CA PHE A 11 -5.31 43.15 -8.45
C PHE A 11 -5.90 44.51 -8.05
N ASP A 12 -5.94 45.41 -9.03
CA ASP A 12 -6.41 46.79 -8.93
C ASP A 12 -7.73 46.94 -9.71
N ARG A 13 -8.55 47.92 -9.30
CA ARG A 13 -9.75 48.53 -9.91
C ARG A 13 -10.62 49.10 -8.77
N GLY A 14 -11.00 50.38 -8.73
CA GLY A 14 -10.63 51.50 -9.59
C GLY A 14 -11.59 52.69 -9.46
N LEU A 15 -11.05 53.83 -9.01
CA LEU A 15 -11.39 55.21 -9.40
C LEU A 15 -12.86 55.73 -9.38
N SER A 16 -13.14 56.63 -8.43
CA SER A 16 -13.65 58.00 -8.67
C SER A 16 -13.43 58.83 -7.38
N SER A 17 -12.65 59.92 -7.28
CA SER A 17 -12.37 61.09 -8.14
C SER A 17 -13.48 62.15 -8.18
N ARG A 18 -13.51 63.07 -7.18
CA ARG A 18 -13.24 64.54 -7.31
C ARG A 18 -13.92 65.41 -6.23
N ARG A 19 -13.15 66.37 -5.68
CA ARG A 19 -13.52 67.78 -5.36
C ARG A 19 -14.61 68.02 -4.28
N ASP A 20 -14.74 69.19 -3.63
CA ASP A 20 -13.85 70.36 -3.41
C ASP A 20 -14.30 71.10 -2.12
N TYR A 21 -13.36 71.82 -1.50
CA TYR A 21 -13.46 73.05 -0.69
C TYR A 21 -14.74 73.56 0.05
N HIS A 22 -14.46 74.11 1.25
CA HIS A 22 -15.01 75.31 1.92
C HIS A 22 -16.39 75.32 2.65
N VAL A 23 -16.28 75.43 4.00
CA VAL A 23 -16.83 76.49 4.88
C VAL A 23 -18.26 77.02 4.63
N ALA A 24 -19.19 76.78 5.58
CA ALA A 24 -19.92 77.83 6.29
C ALA A 24 -20.73 77.30 7.51
N SER A 25 -20.78 78.13 8.54
CA SER A 25 -21.49 77.98 9.82
C SER A 25 -23.02 77.74 9.74
N SER A 26 -23.57 77.05 10.74
CA SER A 26 -24.68 77.64 11.53
C SER A 26 -24.64 77.20 12.98
N SER A 27 -24.97 78.13 13.88
CA SER A 27 -24.97 77.94 15.33
C SER A 27 -26.33 77.46 15.84
N LYS A 28 -26.32 76.61 16.87
CA LYS A 28 -27.33 76.60 17.94
C LYS A 28 -26.73 75.90 19.17
N GLY A 29 -26.71 76.62 20.30
CA GLY A 29 -25.91 76.26 21.45
C GLY A 29 -26.54 75.19 22.35
N ARG A 30 -25.67 74.50 23.09
CA ARG A 30 -25.91 74.02 24.45
C ARG A 30 -24.66 74.32 25.29
N GLU A 31 -24.90 74.58 26.57
CA GLU A 31 -23.93 75.17 27.50
C GLU A 31 -22.78 74.23 27.88
N PRO A 32 -21.63 74.76 28.34
CA PRO A 32 -20.48 73.95 28.71
C PRO A 32 -20.72 73.23 30.04
N PHE A 33 -20.75 71.90 30.03
CA PHE A 33 -20.63 71.14 31.27
C PHE A 33 -19.20 71.22 31.80
N PHE A 34 -19.09 71.53 33.09
CA PHE A 34 -17.85 71.74 33.81
C PHE A 34 -16.90 70.54 33.73
N CYS A 35 -15.60 70.83 33.66
CA CYS A 35 -14.55 69.85 33.82
C CYS A 35 -14.52 69.33 35.27
N ALA A 36 -14.62 68.02 35.46
CA ALA A 36 -14.41 67.36 36.73
C ALA A 36 -13.11 66.54 36.67
N THR A 37 -11.97 67.19 36.91
CA THR A 37 -10.68 66.49 37.06
C THR A 37 -10.67 65.71 38.37
N VAL A 38 -10.98 64.41 38.31
CA VAL A 38 -10.83 63.51 39.46
C VAL A 38 -9.34 63.20 39.64
N SER A 39 -8.75 63.67 40.73
CA SER A 39 -7.43 63.23 41.19
C SER A 39 -7.54 61.80 41.72
N LEU A 40 -7.34 60.82 40.84
CA LEU A 40 -7.39 59.41 41.19
C LEU A 40 -6.22 59.00 42.07
N VAL A 41 -6.51 58.18 43.08
CA VAL A 41 -5.49 57.52 43.90
C VAL A 41 -4.87 56.39 43.05
N GLU A 42 -3.56 56.17 43.14
CA GLU A 42 -2.87 55.10 42.40
C GLU A 42 -3.47 53.71 42.70
N GLN A 43 -4.07 53.55 43.89
CA GLN A 43 -4.74 52.35 44.38
C GLN A 43 -6.01 51.97 43.60
N ASP A 44 -6.85 52.95 43.22
CA ASP A 44 -8.06 52.68 42.42
C ASP A 44 -7.67 52.17 41.02
N ILE A 45 -6.64 52.80 40.44
CA ILE A 45 -6.04 52.42 39.16
C ILE A 45 -5.40 51.03 39.26
N LEU A 46 -4.72 50.71 40.36
CA LEU A 46 -4.12 49.38 40.60
C LEU A 46 -5.16 48.28 40.73
N ARG A 47 -6.23 48.52 41.51
CA ARG A 47 -7.34 47.59 41.69
C ARG A 47 -8.01 47.26 40.36
N GLU A 48 -8.27 48.28 39.55
CA GLU A 48 -8.87 48.06 38.24
C GLU A 48 -7.87 47.50 37.22
N ALA A 49 -6.58 47.84 37.30
CA ALA A 49 -5.55 47.22 36.48
C ALA A 49 -5.42 45.70 36.75
N ILE A 50 -5.53 45.26 38.01
CA ILE A 50 -5.61 43.83 38.37
C ILE A 50 -6.89 43.20 37.81
N LEU A 51 -8.02 43.90 37.85
CA LEU A 51 -9.28 43.43 37.25
C LEU A 51 -9.16 43.29 35.71
N THR A 52 -8.37 44.13 35.03
CA THR A 52 -8.07 43.92 33.60
C THR A 52 -7.15 42.73 33.32
N LEU A 53 -6.33 42.28 34.28
CA LEU A 53 -5.48 41.10 34.10
C LEU A 53 -6.28 39.80 33.95
N SER A 54 -7.47 39.71 34.55
CA SER A 54 -8.41 38.59 34.38
C SER A 54 -9.32 38.74 33.16
N GLY A 55 -9.11 39.78 32.34
CA GLY A 55 -9.84 40.01 31.09
C GLY A 55 -11.15 40.79 31.23
N ALA A 56 -11.51 41.22 32.45
CA ALA A 56 -12.72 42.00 32.70
C ALA A 56 -12.53 43.50 32.41
N SER A 57 -13.55 44.14 31.86
CA SER A 57 -13.61 45.60 31.67
C SER A 57 -14.12 46.28 32.93
N GLY A 58 -13.47 47.37 33.36
CA GLY A 58 -13.88 48.18 34.50
C GLY A 58 -14.39 49.59 34.11
N SER A 59 -14.50 50.46 35.10
CA SER A 59 -14.95 51.86 34.96
C SER A 59 -13.89 52.78 34.34
N LEU A 60 -12.65 52.66 34.81
CA LEU A 60 -11.49 53.50 34.48
C LEU A 60 -10.69 52.95 33.28
N ILE A 61 -10.71 51.63 33.05
CA ILE A 61 -10.06 50.92 31.95
C ILE A 61 -11.09 50.08 31.22
N GLN A 62 -11.45 50.54 30.01
CA GLN A 62 -12.51 49.96 29.19
C GLN A 62 -11.90 49.24 27.98
N TYR A 63 -12.55 48.17 27.54
CA TYR A 63 -12.17 47.47 26.30
C TYR A 63 -12.76 48.22 25.10
N ASP A 64 -11.90 48.72 24.22
CA ASP A 64 -12.31 49.37 22.97
C ASP A 64 -12.38 48.32 21.84
N PRO A 65 -13.57 47.99 21.31
CA PRO A 65 -13.73 47.00 20.24
C PRO A 65 -13.23 47.49 18.87
N THR A 66 -12.96 48.79 18.70
CA THR A 66 -12.46 49.36 17.44
C THR A 66 -10.95 49.29 17.32
N LEU A 67 -10.25 49.36 18.46
CA LEU A 67 -8.78 49.27 18.54
C LEU A 67 -8.29 47.89 19.02
N ASP A 68 -9.21 46.97 19.36
CA ASP A 68 -8.93 45.65 19.95
C ASP A 68 -7.97 45.76 21.16
N ALA A 69 -8.26 46.71 22.05
CA ALA A 69 -7.36 47.05 23.15
C ALA A 69 -8.07 47.64 24.36
N PHE A 70 -7.54 47.35 25.55
CA PHE A 70 -7.97 47.97 26.80
C PHE A 70 -7.34 49.36 26.96
N MET A 71 -8.17 50.40 26.84
CA MET A 71 -7.79 51.81 26.96
C MET A 71 -8.25 52.41 28.29
N PRO A 72 -7.50 53.35 28.89
CA PRO A 72 -8.04 54.20 29.95
C PRO A 72 -9.18 55.05 29.39
N ALA A 73 -10.26 55.21 30.16
CA ALA A 73 -11.47 55.87 29.70
C ALA A 73 -11.21 57.37 29.36
N PRO A 74 -11.87 57.93 28.32
CA PRO A 74 -11.51 59.22 27.71
C PRO A 74 -11.72 60.45 28.60
N HIS A 75 -12.27 60.27 29.81
CA HIS A 75 -12.47 61.33 30.80
C HIS A 75 -11.31 61.47 31.81
N LEU A 76 -10.28 60.59 31.74
CA LEU A 76 -9.12 60.63 32.64
C LEU A 76 -7.94 61.43 32.08
N THR A 77 -7.45 62.41 32.85
CA THR A 77 -6.15 63.07 32.62
C THR A 77 -5.03 62.36 33.39
N LEU A 78 -4.49 61.28 32.85
CA LEU A 78 -3.38 60.51 33.44
C LEU A 78 -2.02 61.11 33.07
N SER A 79 -0.99 60.88 33.91
CA SER A 79 0.38 61.20 33.51
C SER A 79 0.85 60.29 32.37
N PRO A 80 1.69 60.77 31.42
CA PRO A 80 2.18 59.94 30.31
C PRO A 80 2.87 58.65 30.76
N SER A 81 3.56 58.71 31.92
CA SER A 81 4.18 57.56 32.56
C SER A 81 3.15 56.53 33.03
N MET A 82 2.14 56.94 33.81
CA MET A 82 1.08 56.05 34.29
C MET A 82 0.30 55.44 33.13
N GLN A 83 -0.04 56.24 32.11
CA GLN A 83 -0.69 55.75 30.89
C GLN A 83 0.16 54.67 30.20
N THR A 84 1.48 54.87 30.10
CA THR A 84 2.40 53.86 29.52
C THR A 84 2.45 52.58 30.35
N HIS A 85 2.39 52.65 31.68
CA HIS A 85 2.35 51.45 32.53
C HIS A 85 1.00 50.73 32.46
N ILE A 86 -0.13 51.45 32.48
CA ILE A 86 -1.48 50.89 32.29
C ILE A 86 -1.58 50.15 30.96
N LEU A 87 -1.16 50.78 29.85
CA LEU A 87 -1.12 50.14 28.53
C LEU A 87 -0.21 48.90 28.49
N ARG A 88 0.87 48.87 29.28
CA ARG A 88 1.73 47.67 29.38
C ARG A 88 1.05 46.54 30.15
N ILE A 89 0.24 46.85 31.15
CA ILE A 89 -0.52 45.88 31.96
C ILE A 89 -1.72 45.36 31.16
N SER A 90 -2.46 46.25 30.50
CA SER A 90 -3.72 45.95 29.82
C SER A 90 -3.55 45.02 28.60
N VAL A 91 -2.37 45.03 27.96
CA VAL A 91 -1.97 44.03 26.95
C VAL A 91 -1.99 42.58 27.50
N CYS A 92 -1.76 42.36 28.79
CA CYS A 92 -1.87 41.01 29.37
C CYS A 92 -3.34 40.54 29.43
N GLY A 93 -4.27 41.43 29.78
CA GLY A 93 -5.72 41.18 29.71
C GLY A 93 -6.21 40.90 28.29
N TRP A 94 -5.70 41.65 27.31
CA TRP A 94 -5.99 41.38 25.90
C TRP A 94 -5.48 40.00 25.45
N LEU A 95 -4.23 39.66 25.74
CA LEU A 95 -3.66 38.34 25.43
C LEU A 95 -4.46 37.22 26.11
N TYR A 96 -4.87 37.41 27.36
CA TYR A 96 -5.72 36.47 28.08
C TYR A 96 -7.06 36.25 27.36
N ASN A 97 -7.79 37.31 27.02
CA ASN A 97 -9.06 37.21 26.30
C ASN A 97 -8.90 36.55 24.91
N ARG A 98 -7.82 36.86 24.19
CA ARG A 98 -7.50 36.26 22.89
C ARG A 98 -7.30 34.74 22.99
N ILE A 99 -6.51 34.28 23.96
CA ILE A 99 -6.28 32.84 24.19
C ILE A 99 -7.55 32.16 24.71
N ARG A 100 -8.28 32.81 25.62
CA ARG A 100 -9.54 32.31 26.18
C ARG A 100 -10.60 32.08 25.10
N SER A 101 -10.76 33.04 24.18
CA SER A 101 -11.67 32.92 23.04
C SER A 101 -11.37 31.70 22.15
N PHE A 102 -10.10 31.32 22.01
CA PHE A 102 -9.71 30.11 21.27
C PHE A 102 -10.02 28.83 22.06
N VAL A 103 -9.74 28.80 23.37
CA VAL A 103 -10.05 27.65 24.24
C VAL A 103 -11.56 27.39 24.29
N ASP A 104 -12.36 28.43 24.50
CA ASP A 104 -13.82 28.28 24.56
C ASP A 104 -14.40 27.99 23.15
N GLY A 105 -13.84 28.56 22.08
CA GLY A 105 -14.22 28.26 20.69
C GLY A 105 -13.95 26.80 20.31
N THR A 106 -12.76 26.28 20.63
CA THR A 106 -12.40 24.87 20.36
C THR A 106 -13.17 23.89 21.23
N ARG A 107 -13.45 24.22 22.49
CA ARG A 107 -14.25 23.39 23.40
C ARG A 107 -15.73 23.25 22.96
N ASN A 108 -16.27 24.27 22.32
CA ASN A 108 -17.68 24.31 21.89
C ASN A 108 -17.90 23.75 20.47
N ASP A 109 -16.87 23.64 19.63
CA ASP A 109 -16.98 23.04 18.29
C ASP A 109 -16.91 21.50 18.35
N PRO A 110 -17.97 20.75 17.97
CA PRO A 110 -17.91 19.29 17.91
C PRO A 110 -17.00 18.75 16.79
N ASN A 111 -16.65 19.56 15.79
CA ASN A 111 -15.66 19.23 14.76
C ASN A 111 -14.21 19.58 15.16
N SER A 112 -14.01 20.03 16.41
CA SER A 112 -12.69 20.10 17.02
C SER A 112 -12.16 18.68 17.21
N GLY A 113 -10.94 18.44 16.73
CA GLY A 113 -10.25 17.18 16.90
C GLY A 113 -9.85 16.94 18.36
N LYS A 114 -9.69 15.66 18.76
CA LYS A 114 -9.15 15.25 20.06
C LYS A 114 -7.77 15.87 20.33
N VAL A 115 -6.95 16.05 19.29
CA VAL A 115 -5.64 16.69 19.39
C VAL A 115 -5.79 18.18 19.70
N SER A 116 -6.72 18.88 19.03
CA SER A 116 -7.01 20.30 19.33
C SER A 116 -7.67 20.49 20.71
N LEU A 117 -8.52 19.57 21.14
CA LEU A 117 -9.10 19.58 22.49
C LEU A 117 -8.03 19.35 23.58
N SER A 118 -7.06 18.46 23.32
CA SER A 118 -5.91 18.25 24.21
C SER A 118 -5.01 19.50 24.28
N LEU A 119 -4.81 20.21 23.15
CA LEU A 119 -4.12 21.50 23.14
C LEU A 119 -4.89 22.54 23.98
N ALA A 120 -6.20 22.67 23.75
CA ALA A 120 -7.05 23.62 24.47
C ALA A 120 -7.03 23.38 25.99
N PHE A 121 -7.12 22.12 26.43
CA PHE A 121 -7.00 21.74 27.83
C PHE A 121 -5.63 22.10 28.42
N SER A 122 -4.54 21.81 27.70
CA SER A 122 -3.19 22.13 28.18
C SER A 122 -2.90 23.64 28.21
N ILE A 123 -3.56 24.42 27.36
CA ILE A 123 -3.52 25.89 27.39
C ILE A 123 -4.37 26.42 28.57
N ASP A 124 -5.54 25.85 28.84
CA ASP A 124 -6.41 26.22 29.98
C ASP A 124 -5.71 25.96 31.33
N GLU A 125 -4.90 24.89 31.44
CA GLU A 125 -4.03 24.63 32.59
C GLU A 125 -3.01 25.76 32.80
N GLN A 126 -2.36 26.24 31.74
CA GLN A 126 -1.42 27.37 31.79
C GLN A 126 -2.11 28.72 32.06
N LEU A 127 -3.32 28.93 31.54
CA LEU A 127 -4.16 30.08 31.91
C LEU A 127 -4.56 30.04 33.38
N THR A 128 -4.80 28.84 33.93
CA THR A 128 -5.12 28.65 35.36
C THR A 128 -3.93 28.98 36.26
N GLU A 129 -2.70 28.65 35.86
CA GLU A 129 -1.49 29.12 36.57
C GLU A 129 -1.35 30.65 36.53
N TYR A 130 -1.64 31.28 35.39
CA TYR A 130 -1.65 32.73 35.28
C TYR A 130 -2.72 33.38 36.19
N LEU A 131 -3.94 32.83 36.23
CA LEU A 131 -4.99 33.31 37.13
C LEU A 131 -4.61 33.12 38.61
N ARG A 132 -3.93 32.02 38.99
CA ARG A 132 -3.38 31.85 40.34
C ARG A 132 -2.41 32.99 40.69
N LEU A 133 -1.51 33.35 39.78
CA LEU A 133 -0.62 34.51 39.95
C LEU A 133 -1.40 35.82 40.09
N VAL A 134 -2.49 36.04 39.34
CA VAL A 134 -3.36 37.22 39.52
C VAL A 134 -4.00 37.22 40.91
N THR A 135 -4.52 36.08 41.40
CA THR A 135 -5.10 36.01 42.77
C THR A 135 -4.07 36.23 43.88
N THR A 136 -2.80 35.87 43.71
CA THR A 136 -1.76 36.18 44.71
C THR A 136 -1.39 37.66 44.73
N LEU A 137 -1.44 38.35 43.58
CA LEU A 137 -1.28 39.80 43.49
C LEU A 137 -2.47 40.54 44.13
N GLU A 138 -3.70 40.08 43.89
CA GLU A 138 -4.91 40.62 44.52
C GLU A 138 -4.87 40.44 46.05
N ALA A 139 -4.48 39.26 46.54
CA ALA A 139 -4.29 39.01 47.97
C ALA A 139 -3.15 39.83 48.58
N GLN A 140 -2.12 40.19 47.80
CA GLN A 140 -1.07 41.11 48.27
C GLN A 140 -1.57 42.55 48.37
N MET A 141 -2.27 43.05 47.35
CA MET A 141 -2.90 44.37 47.39
C MET A 141 -3.88 44.52 48.56
N ASN A 142 -4.70 43.50 48.84
CA ASN A 142 -5.67 43.56 49.94
C ASN A 142 -4.98 43.63 51.32
N ARG A 143 -3.82 42.98 51.49
CA ARG A 143 -3.01 43.06 52.73
C ARG A 143 -2.32 44.42 52.88
N ASP A 144 -1.86 45.02 51.78
CA ASP A 144 -1.29 46.37 51.80
C ASP A 144 -2.36 47.40 52.18
N LEU A 145 -3.61 47.25 51.68
CA LEU A 145 -4.76 48.07 52.07
C LEU A 145 -5.11 47.91 53.57
N GLU A 146 -5.13 46.68 54.09
CA GLU A 146 -5.34 46.43 55.52
C GLU A 146 -4.25 47.09 56.38
N ALA A 147 -2.98 47.02 55.98
CA ALA A 147 -1.86 47.65 56.68
C ALA A 147 -1.98 49.19 56.73
N GLU A 148 -2.31 49.85 55.62
CA GLU A 148 -2.51 51.31 55.59
C GLU A 148 -3.68 51.76 56.48
N THR A 149 -4.78 51.00 56.55
CA THR A 149 -5.89 51.35 57.46
C THR A 149 -5.49 51.27 58.93
N ILE A 150 -4.60 50.35 59.32
CA ILE A 150 -4.11 50.24 60.71
C ILE A 150 -3.24 51.45 61.08
N ASP A 151 -2.36 51.91 60.20
CA ASP A 151 -1.52 53.10 60.44
C ASP A 151 -2.33 54.41 60.52
N THR A 152 -3.44 54.53 59.79
CA THR A 152 -4.36 55.68 59.95
C THR A 152 -5.10 55.65 61.28
N ASN A 153 -5.54 54.49 61.75
CA ASN A 153 -6.25 54.35 63.03
C ASN A 153 -5.32 54.59 64.25
N LEU A 154 -4.06 54.12 64.19
CA LEU A 154 -3.06 54.35 65.26
C LEU A 154 -2.71 55.83 65.48
N ASN A 155 -2.88 56.68 64.47
CA ASN A 155 -2.72 58.13 64.59
C ASN A 155 -3.98 58.83 65.13
N SER A 156 -5.16 58.20 65.06
CA SER A 156 -6.42 58.78 65.56
C SER A 156 -6.69 58.47 67.05
N GLU A 157 -6.16 57.37 67.60
CA GLU A 157 -6.53 56.92 68.97
C GLU A 157 -5.63 57.45 70.11
N LYS A 158 -4.50 58.11 69.81
CA LYS A 158 -3.51 58.52 70.84
C LYS A 158 -3.85 59.74 71.70
N VAL A 159 -5.05 60.32 71.59
CA VAL A 159 -5.47 61.49 72.40
C VAL A 159 -6.30 61.10 73.63
N SER A 160 -6.83 59.87 73.74
CA SER A 160 -7.76 59.54 74.81
C SER A 160 -7.74 58.09 75.31
N ARG A 161 -6.80 57.78 76.22
CA ARG A 161 -7.08 57.29 77.60
C ARG A 161 -5.81 56.85 78.33
N GLN A 162 -5.39 57.65 79.30
CA GLN A 162 -4.61 57.15 80.43
C GLN A 162 -5.55 56.36 81.36
N PHE A 163 -5.12 55.18 81.83
CA PHE A 163 -5.16 54.66 83.22
C PHE A 163 -5.26 53.13 83.27
N SER A 164 -4.39 52.54 84.12
CA SER A 164 -4.43 51.17 84.71
C SER A 164 -4.45 49.95 83.75
N SER A 165 -3.99 48.75 84.14
CA SER A 165 -3.03 48.31 85.18
C SER A 165 -2.74 46.81 84.96
N THR A 166 -1.56 46.34 85.39
CA THR A 166 -1.25 44.93 85.77
C THR A 166 -1.40 43.81 84.72
N ALA A 167 -0.25 43.35 84.25
CA ALA A 167 0.04 41.95 83.84
C ALA A 167 -0.04 41.00 85.10
N PRO A 168 0.23 39.65 85.08
CA PRO A 168 1.30 39.00 84.29
C PRO A 168 1.18 37.51 83.81
N LEU A 169 1.99 37.20 82.79
CA LEU A 169 2.89 36.02 82.60
C LEU A 169 2.40 34.57 82.81
N MET A 170 2.67 33.71 81.81
CA MET A 170 3.72 32.67 81.95
C MET A 170 4.21 32.08 80.60
N HIS A 171 5.52 32.24 80.35
CA HIS A 171 6.51 31.24 79.89
C HIS A 171 6.36 30.47 78.55
N SER A 172 7.43 30.16 77.79
CA SER A 172 8.82 30.69 77.73
C SER A 172 9.65 29.98 76.64
N LEU A 173 10.48 30.74 75.89
CA LEU A 173 11.88 30.46 75.48
C LEU A 173 12.21 29.10 74.81
N VAL A 174 12.95 28.98 73.70
CA VAL A 174 14.37 29.32 73.39
C VAL A 174 14.57 28.96 71.90
N ASP A 175 15.44 29.52 71.05
CA ASP A 175 16.17 30.80 70.94
C ASP A 175 16.94 30.80 69.58
N GLY A 176 17.34 31.97 69.07
CA GLY A 176 18.51 32.16 68.21
C GLY A 176 18.59 31.49 66.82
N SER A 177 18.06 32.13 65.79
CA SER A 177 18.84 32.33 64.55
C SER A 177 18.37 33.54 63.73
N GLN A 178 19.30 34.49 63.57
CA GLN A 178 19.38 35.52 62.53
C GLN A 178 18.07 36.16 62.07
N SER A 179 17.74 37.27 62.73
CA SER A 179 16.90 38.33 62.18
C SER A 179 17.57 38.95 60.94
N GLU A 180 17.44 38.31 59.78
CA GLU A 180 17.44 39.06 58.53
C GLU A 180 16.22 39.98 58.58
N THR A 181 16.48 41.28 58.65
CA THR A 181 15.47 42.32 58.60
C THR A 181 14.56 42.08 57.41
N SER A 182 13.28 41.85 57.68
CA SER A 182 12.24 41.80 56.65
C SER A 182 12.41 43.00 55.72
N PRO A 183 12.48 42.80 54.39
CA PRO A 183 12.57 43.92 53.47
C PRO A 183 11.30 44.75 53.68
N GLY A 184 11.48 46.00 54.12
CA GLY A 184 10.37 46.84 54.59
C GLY A 184 9.21 46.81 53.61
N MET A 185 8.01 46.54 54.13
CA MET A 185 6.80 46.28 53.35
C MET A 185 6.52 47.47 52.43
N ARG A 186 6.91 47.34 51.15
CA ARG A 186 6.72 48.36 50.13
C ARG A 186 5.34 48.18 49.54
N SER A 187 4.50 49.20 49.66
CA SER A 187 3.21 49.24 49.00
C SER A 187 3.35 48.93 47.51
N LEU A 188 2.43 48.09 47.02
CA LEU A 188 2.37 47.69 45.61
C LEU A 188 2.25 48.94 44.71
N THR A 189 3.30 49.25 43.94
CA THR A 189 3.28 50.38 42.99
C THR A 189 3.04 49.91 41.56
N LEU A 190 2.46 50.77 40.72
CA LEU A 190 2.18 50.49 39.30
C LEU A 190 3.43 50.07 38.52
N VAL A 191 4.59 50.60 38.92
CA VAL A 191 5.90 50.23 38.34
C VAL A 191 6.30 48.80 38.72
N GLN A 192 6.17 48.42 40.00
CA GLN A 192 6.47 47.06 40.47
C GLN A 192 5.53 46.02 39.83
N LEU A 193 4.22 46.29 39.79
CA LEU A 193 3.24 45.45 39.10
C LEU A 193 3.65 45.26 37.62
N SER A 194 4.01 46.33 36.93
CA SER A 194 4.45 46.26 35.53
C SER A 194 5.76 45.49 35.33
N HIS A 195 6.64 45.43 36.35
CA HIS A 195 7.88 44.67 36.33
C HIS A 195 7.61 43.17 36.56
N TRP A 196 6.81 42.81 37.57
CA TRP A 196 6.43 41.42 37.86
C TRP A 196 5.64 40.78 36.71
N LEU A 197 4.85 41.58 35.98
CA LEU A 197 4.14 41.12 34.78
C LEU A 197 5.04 40.89 33.55
N MET A 198 6.34 41.23 33.57
CA MET A 198 7.20 41.05 32.39
C MET A 198 7.39 39.58 31.98
N GLU A 199 7.48 38.66 32.93
CA GLU A 199 7.60 37.22 32.62
C GLU A 199 6.26 36.61 32.18
N PRO A 200 5.13 36.76 32.91
CA PRO A 200 3.81 36.33 32.44
C PRO A 200 3.45 36.87 31.06
N LYS A 201 3.77 38.15 30.77
CA LYS A 201 3.55 38.77 29.46
C LYS A 201 4.33 38.09 28.34
N ARG A 202 5.55 37.61 28.59
CA ARG A 202 6.32 36.82 27.60
C ARG A 202 5.68 35.46 27.36
N ARG A 203 5.27 34.75 28.43
CA ARG A 203 4.57 33.46 28.33
C ARG A 203 3.26 33.58 27.54
N LEU A 204 2.39 34.53 27.91
CA LEU A 204 1.12 34.80 27.23
C LEU A 204 1.30 35.20 25.75
N LYS A 205 2.33 35.99 25.40
CA LYS A 205 2.61 36.31 23.99
C LYS A 205 2.94 35.07 23.16
N ILE A 206 3.68 34.13 23.73
CA ILE A 206 4.10 32.90 23.04
C ILE A 206 2.91 31.95 22.92
N LEU A 207 2.07 31.83 23.96
CA LEU A 207 0.80 31.10 23.91
C LEU A 207 -0.16 31.68 22.87
N ALA A 208 -0.29 33.01 22.76
CA ALA A 208 -1.10 33.65 21.73
C ALA A 208 -0.57 33.36 20.31
N SER A 209 0.75 33.46 20.09
CA SER A 209 1.34 33.08 18.79
C SER A 209 1.19 31.60 18.47
N LEU A 210 1.22 30.71 19.47
CA LEU A 210 0.95 29.28 19.30
C LEU A 210 -0.51 29.06 18.89
N VAL A 211 -1.46 29.74 19.54
CA VAL A 211 -2.89 29.70 19.21
C VAL A 211 -3.14 30.16 17.77
N ASP A 212 -2.62 31.32 17.37
CA ASP A 212 -2.83 31.86 16.02
C ASP A 212 -2.25 30.94 14.93
N LEU A 213 -1.13 30.27 15.21
CA LEU A 213 -0.52 29.28 14.31
C LEU A 213 -1.25 27.93 14.29
N CYS A 214 -1.89 27.52 15.39
CA CYS A 214 -2.59 26.24 15.50
C CYS A 214 -4.05 26.30 15.04
N ALA A 215 -4.69 27.47 15.03
CA ALA A 215 -6.09 27.65 14.67
C ALA A 215 -6.53 27.04 13.30
N PRO A 216 -5.73 27.10 12.22
CA PRO A 216 -6.09 26.46 10.95
C PRO A 216 -5.63 24.99 10.82
N LEU A 217 -4.91 24.45 11.81
CA LEU A 217 -4.28 23.13 11.73
C LEU A 217 -5.07 22.05 12.49
N LYS A 218 -5.04 20.80 11.99
CA LYS A 218 -5.67 19.63 12.62
C LYS A 218 -4.68 18.48 12.79
N GLY A 219 -4.94 17.58 13.74
CA GLY A 219 -4.20 16.33 13.94
C GLY A 219 -2.68 16.51 14.04
N GLY A 220 -1.93 15.62 13.37
CA GLY A 220 -0.47 15.65 13.41
C GLY A 220 0.19 16.90 12.79
N ALA A 221 -0.50 17.67 11.94
CA ALA A 221 0.03 18.94 11.43
C ALA A 221 0.12 20.01 12.52
N LEU A 222 -0.88 20.06 13.42
CA LEU A 222 -0.85 20.92 14.62
C LEU A 222 0.31 20.51 15.53
N VAL A 223 0.49 19.21 15.76
CA VAL A 223 1.58 18.68 16.60
C VAL A 223 2.95 19.02 16.05
N SER A 224 3.16 18.92 14.73
CA SER A 224 4.39 19.38 14.07
C SER A 224 4.69 20.84 14.38
N LYS A 225 3.67 21.71 14.38
CA LYS A 225 3.86 23.13 14.66
C LYS A 225 4.16 23.42 16.14
N VAL A 226 3.50 22.71 17.07
CA VAL A 226 3.85 22.78 18.50
C VAL A 226 5.30 22.31 18.72
N TYR A 227 5.73 21.25 18.03
CA TYR A 227 7.11 20.73 18.10
C TYR A 227 8.14 21.76 17.60
N GLU A 228 7.96 22.33 16.40
CA GLU A 228 8.81 23.40 15.86
C GLU A 228 8.97 24.60 16.82
N MET A 229 7.88 24.99 17.48
CA MET A 229 7.91 26.07 18.47
C MET A 229 8.60 25.63 19.77
N SER A 230 8.44 24.38 20.21
CA SER A 230 9.08 23.87 21.43
C SER A 230 10.60 23.81 21.35
N GLN A 231 11.16 23.65 20.15
CA GLN A 231 12.61 23.67 19.91
C GLN A 231 13.25 25.06 20.01
N ASN A 232 12.45 26.13 19.97
CA ASN A 232 12.94 27.51 19.87
C ASN A 232 12.49 28.36 21.07
N GLY A 233 13.33 28.48 22.11
CA GLY A 233 13.00 29.33 23.25
C GLY A 233 14.07 29.37 24.35
N GLY A 234 13.82 30.19 25.38
CA GLY A 234 14.54 30.12 26.66
C GLY A 234 14.01 28.98 27.55
N PRO A 235 14.76 28.54 28.57
CA PRO A 235 14.48 27.29 29.30
C PRO A 235 13.09 27.24 29.95
N GLN A 236 12.59 28.36 30.49
CA GLN A 236 11.24 28.46 31.08
C GLN A 236 10.11 28.34 30.04
N ILE A 237 10.36 28.81 28.81
CA ILE A 237 9.41 28.72 27.69
C ILE A 237 9.45 27.30 27.12
N GLN A 238 10.64 26.72 27.02
CA GLN A 238 10.84 25.35 26.58
C GLN A 238 10.16 24.36 27.55
N SER A 239 10.28 24.53 28.88
CA SER A 239 9.60 23.67 29.86
C SER A 239 8.06 23.78 29.79
N MET A 240 7.52 24.97 29.53
CA MET A 240 6.10 25.19 29.26
C MET A 240 5.66 24.48 27.96
N LEU A 241 6.34 24.75 26.83
CA LEU A 241 5.97 24.21 25.52
C LEU A 241 6.16 22.69 25.44
N THR A 242 7.19 22.13 26.07
CA THR A 242 7.36 20.67 26.19
C THR A 242 6.27 20.03 27.04
N THR A 243 5.79 20.68 28.11
CA THR A 243 4.64 20.19 28.89
C THR A 243 3.37 20.16 28.06
N ILE A 244 3.08 21.22 27.30
CA ILE A 244 1.96 21.27 26.35
C ILE A 244 2.12 20.17 25.28
N LEU A 245 3.29 20.06 24.67
CA LEU A 245 3.60 19.07 23.63
C LEU A 245 3.39 17.63 24.12
N VAL A 246 3.89 17.29 25.33
CA VAL A 246 3.70 15.96 25.95
C VAL A 246 2.22 15.60 26.07
N ASN A 247 1.38 16.54 26.52
CA ASN A 247 -0.05 16.31 26.64
C ASN A 247 -0.72 16.15 25.25
N VAL A 248 -0.43 17.04 24.30
CA VAL A 248 -1.01 16.99 22.95
C VAL A 248 -0.63 15.68 22.22
N THR A 249 0.63 15.25 22.29
CA THR A 249 1.05 13.99 21.66
C THR A 249 0.48 12.75 22.32
N ARG A 250 0.06 12.79 23.59
CA ARG A 250 -0.50 11.62 24.28
C ARG A 250 -1.66 11.04 23.49
N THR A 251 -2.54 11.89 22.98
CA THR A 251 -3.68 11.47 22.14
C THR A 251 -3.24 10.76 20.85
N ILE A 252 -2.16 11.21 20.20
CA ILE A 252 -1.60 10.54 19.01
C ILE A 252 -0.90 9.23 19.39
N PHE A 253 -0.14 9.18 20.48
CA PHE A 253 0.51 7.95 20.93
C PHE A 253 -0.50 6.90 21.41
N GLU A 254 -1.63 7.30 21.98
CA GLU A 254 -2.77 6.41 22.27
C GLU A 254 -3.36 5.84 20.97
N MET A 255 -3.56 6.66 19.93
CA MET A 255 -3.98 6.16 18.60
C MET A 255 -2.96 5.22 17.97
N ILE A 256 -1.65 5.52 18.06
CA ILE A 256 -0.58 4.62 17.58
C ILE A 256 -0.63 3.30 18.35
N ALA A 257 -0.73 3.33 19.68
CA ALA A 257 -0.77 2.13 20.51
C ALA A 257 -1.99 1.24 20.20
N LEU A 258 -3.18 1.83 20.06
CA LEU A 258 -4.39 1.11 19.64
C LEU A 258 -4.20 0.46 18.26
N TRP A 259 -3.58 1.16 17.31
CA TRP A 259 -3.30 0.60 15.98
C TRP A 259 -2.24 -0.50 15.99
N THR A 260 -1.13 -0.34 16.73
CA THR A 260 -0.04 -1.33 16.77
C THR A 260 -0.38 -2.57 17.60
N TYR A 261 -1.24 -2.44 18.61
CA TYR A 261 -1.58 -3.54 19.52
C TYR A 261 -2.95 -4.15 19.21
N ASP A 262 -4.01 -3.35 19.03
CA ASP A 262 -5.36 -3.89 18.86
C ASP A 262 -5.71 -4.08 17.37
N GLY A 263 -4.91 -3.55 16.44
CA GLY A 263 -5.15 -3.55 14.99
C GLY A 263 -6.36 -2.70 14.57
N GLN A 264 -7.00 -2.02 15.52
CA GLN A 264 -8.24 -1.27 15.30
C GLN A 264 -7.96 0.22 15.25
N LEU A 265 -8.37 0.85 14.15
CA LEU A 265 -8.55 2.29 14.12
C LEU A 265 -9.93 2.58 14.71
N MET A 266 -9.97 3.27 15.85
CA MET A 266 -11.21 3.92 16.30
C MET A 266 -11.73 4.79 15.14
N ALA A 267 -13.06 4.92 15.03
CA ALA A 267 -13.68 5.75 14.01
C ALA A 267 -13.16 7.21 14.10
N ASP A 268 -12.22 7.56 13.23
CA ASP A 268 -11.55 8.85 13.19
C ASP A 268 -12.46 9.88 12.48
N ALA A 269 -13.54 10.24 13.18
CA ALA A 269 -14.56 11.16 12.70
C ALA A 269 -13.96 12.51 12.25
N ASN A 270 -12.87 12.93 12.89
CA ASN A 270 -12.22 14.22 12.66
C ASN A 270 -10.94 14.12 11.80
N GLN A 271 -10.63 12.92 11.26
CA GLN A 271 -9.54 12.65 10.32
C GLN A 271 -8.14 13.08 10.80
N GLU A 272 -7.89 12.98 12.10
CA GLU A 272 -6.68 13.47 12.76
C GLU A 272 -5.47 12.56 12.61
N PHE A 273 -5.71 11.26 12.41
CA PHE A 273 -4.64 10.26 12.36
C PHE A 273 -3.99 10.20 10.98
N PHE A 274 -2.69 9.85 10.95
CA PHE A 274 -1.92 9.78 9.71
C PHE A 274 -2.17 8.50 8.90
N ILE A 275 -2.87 7.51 9.44
CA ILE A 275 -3.30 6.30 8.72
C ILE A 275 -4.77 6.43 8.35
N THR A 276 -5.10 6.18 7.09
CA THR A 276 -6.46 6.28 6.55
C THR A 276 -7.05 4.92 6.26
N VAL A 277 -8.33 4.73 6.58
CA VAL A 277 -9.13 3.61 6.05
C VAL A 277 -9.88 4.08 4.80
N ASN A 278 -9.70 3.37 3.70
CA ASN A 278 -10.51 3.52 2.49
C ASN A 278 -11.64 2.48 2.54
N PRO A 279 -12.90 2.88 2.81
CA PRO A 279 -14.01 1.94 2.97
C PRO A 279 -14.50 1.34 1.64
N SER A 280 -14.15 1.95 0.51
CA SER A 280 -14.64 1.58 -0.83
C SER A 280 -13.87 0.43 -1.50
N VAL A 281 -12.94 -0.22 -0.78
CA VAL A 281 -12.04 -1.25 -1.33
C VAL A 281 -12.66 -2.64 -1.20
N GLU A 282 -12.60 -3.43 -2.27
CA GLU A 282 -13.06 -4.82 -2.28
C GLU A 282 -12.29 -5.73 -1.33
N LYS A 283 -12.90 -6.86 -0.94
CA LYS A 283 -12.28 -7.85 -0.05
C LYS A 283 -11.03 -8.52 -0.61
N SER A 284 -10.81 -8.45 -1.93
CA SER A 284 -9.63 -8.92 -2.64
C SER A 284 -8.38 -8.08 -2.31
N ASN A 285 -8.50 -6.75 -2.35
CA ASN A 285 -7.37 -5.81 -2.22
C ASN A 285 -7.27 -5.17 -0.81
N LEU A 286 -7.73 -5.88 0.23
CA LEU A 286 -7.69 -5.41 1.63
C LEU A 286 -6.28 -5.06 2.12
N TRP A 287 -5.25 -5.70 1.57
CA TRP A 287 -3.87 -5.52 2.02
C TRP A 287 -3.20 -4.28 1.42
N THR A 288 -3.38 -4.01 0.13
CA THR A 288 -2.74 -2.87 -0.56
C THR A 288 -3.48 -1.57 -0.27
N ASP A 289 -4.77 -1.51 -0.59
CA ASP A 289 -5.46 -0.24 -0.86
C ASP A 289 -6.34 0.23 0.32
N LYS A 290 -6.69 -0.67 1.24
CA LYS A 290 -7.55 -0.33 2.39
C LYS A 290 -6.90 0.65 3.36
N TYR A 291 -5.58 0.54 3.59
CA TYR A 291 -4.86 1.40 4.54
C TYR A 291 -3.77 2.23 3.86
N GLY A 292 -3.91 3.55 3.91
CA GLY A 292 -3.00 4.53 3.31
C GLY A 292 -2.34 5.45 4.33
N LEU A 293 -1.32 6.20 3.90
CA LEU A 293 -0.57 7.16 4.72
C LEU A 293 -0.83 8.61 4.28
N ARG A 294 -1.46 9.42 5.14
CA ARG A 294 -1.59 10.89 4.98
C ARG A 294 -0.27 11.57 5.31
N LYS A 295 0.56 11.79 4.29
CA LYS A 295 1.86 12.49 4.41
C LYS A 295 1.77 13.85 5.11
N SER A 296 0.66 14.58 4.97
CA SER A 296 0.42 15.88 5.61
C SER A 296 0.12 15.82 7.11
N MET A 297 -0.26 14.65 7.64
CA MET A 297 -0.62 14.45 9.06
C MET A 297 0.46 13.69 9.84
N VAL A 298 1.59 13.32 9.22
CA VAL A 298 2.71 12.70 9.93
C VAL A 298 3.42 13.79 10.75
N PRO A 299 3.56 13.63 12.09
CA PRO A 299 4.32 14.58 12.90
C PRO A 299 5.79 14.66 12.44
N VAL A 300 6.38 15.86 12.43
CA VAL A 300 7.77 16.08 11.96
C VAL A 300 8.81 15.22 12.70
N PHE A 301 8.57 14.87 13.96
CA PHE A 301 9.41 13.96 14.74
C PHE A 301 9.22 12.47 14.42
N ILE A 302 8.26 12.07 13.58
CA ILE A 302 8.12 10.68 13.13
C ILE A 302 8.72 10.56 11.74
N HIS A 303 9.85 9.86 11.62
CA HIS A 303 10.47 9.64 10.32
C HIS A 303 9.54 8.82 9.40
N ARG A 304 9.63 9.07 8.10
CA ARG A 304 8.79 8.40 7.08
C ARG A 304 8.92 6.87 7.11
N GLU A 305 10.06 6.34 7.55
CA GLU A 305 10.29 4.91 7.73
C GLU A 305 9.58 4.36 8.97
N GLN A 306 9.58 5.09 10.09
CA GLN A 306 8.81 4.74 11.29
C GLN A 306 7.30 4.75 10.99
N ALA A 307 6.81 5.77 10.29
CA ALA A 307 5.41 5.85 9.87
C ALA A 307 5.01 4.65 8.96
N ARG A 308 5.92 4.18 8.10
CA ARG A 308 5.73 2.95 7.30
C ARG A 308 5.71 1.70 8.16
N LYS A 309 6.68 1.53 9.08
CA LYS A 309 6.71 0.40 10.04
C LYS A 309 5.41 0.33 10.85
N ILE A 310 4.96 1.45 11.43
CA ILE A 310 3.69 1.53 12.19
C ILE A 310 2.49 1.11 11.34
N LEU A 311 2.42 1.57 10.08
CA LEU A 311 1.35 1.19 9.15
C LEU A 311 1.37 -0.31 8.84
N LEU A 312 2.54 -0.90 8.61
CA LEU A 312 2.69 -2.32 8.33
C LEU A 312 2.42 -3.20 9.57
N VAL A 313 2.86 -2.82 10.77
CA VAL A 313 2.51 -3.51 12.03
C VAL A 313 1.00 -3.65 12.18
N GLY A 314 0.26 -2.53 12.13
CA GLY A 314 -1.19 -2.60 12.34
C GLY A 314 -1.96 -3.23 11.17
N LYS A 315 -1.44 -3.16 9.92
CA LYS A 315 -1.94 -3.98 8.80
C LYS A 315 -1.84 -5.47 9.14
N SER A 316 -0.66 -5.92 9.58
CA SER A 316 -0.40 -7.31 9.98
C SER A 316 -1.28 -7.73 11.16
N VAL A 317 -1.40 -6.92 12.21
CA VAL A 317 -2.29 -7.22 13.36
C VAL A 317 -3.75 -7.29 12.94
N ASN A 318 -4.26 -6.32 12.17
CA ASN A 318 -5.62 -6.35 11.64
C ASN A 318 -5.88 -7.59 10.77
N PHE A 319 -4.90 -8.04 9.99
CA PHE A 319 -5.03 -9.25 9.18
C PHE A 319 -5.05 -10.52 10.04
N LEU A 320 -4.17 -10.61 11.04
CA LEU A 320 -4.15 -11.71 12.00
C LEU A 320 -5.48 -11.83 12.77
N THR A 321 -6.03 -10.71 13.24
CA THR A 321 -7.27 -10.70 14.01
C THR A 321 -8.52 -10.94 13.15
N HIS A 322 -8.65 -10.30 11.99
CA HIS A 322 -9.87 -10.37 11.18
C HIS A 322 -9.88 -11.49 10.12
N VAL A 323 -8.72 -12.05 9.74
CA VAL A 323 -8.62 -13.03 8.65
C VAL A 323 -8.04 -14.37 9.13
N CYS A 324 -7.04 -14.36 10.01
CA CYS A 324 -6.50 -15.59 10.61
C CYS A 324 -7.25 -16.02 11.90
N ASN A 325 -8.14 -15.17 12.42
CA ASN A 325 -8.88 -15.30 13.68
C ASN A 325 -7.97 -15.63 14.89
N ASP A 326 -6.73 -15.13 14.88
CA ASP A 326 -5.76 -15.46 15.94
C ASP A 326 -5.72 -14.35 17.01
N SER A 327 -6.18 -14.70 18.22
CA SER A 327 -6.28 -13.79 19.36
C SER A 327 -5.07 -13.84 20.30
N LEU A 328 -4.10 -14.72 20.04
CA LEU A 328 -3.08 -15.09 21.03
C LEU A 328 -1.92 -14.09 21.19
N VAL A 329 -1.85 -13.07 20.33
CA VAL A 329 -0.68 -12.18 20.17
C VAL A 329 -0.47 -11.19 21.33
N PHE A 330 -1.49 -10.91 22.15
CA PHE A 330 -1.54 -9.65 22.91
C PHE A 330 -0.93 -9.64 24.32
N LYS A 331 -0.70 -10.78 24.97
CA LYS A 331 -0.24 -10.80 26.38
C LYS A 331 1.14 -10.18 26.60
N ASP A 332 2.10 -10.42 25.71
CA ASP A 332 3.46 -9.87 25.84
C ASP A 332 3.52 -8.39 25.43
N LEU A 333 2.61 -7.94 24.56
CA LEU A 333 2.51 -6.56 24.08
C LEU A 333 1.73 -5.66 25.07
N GLU A 334 0.78 -6.19 25.84
CA GLU A 334 0.09 -5.45 26.91
C GLU A 334 1.04 -5.02 28.04
N ALA A 335 2.06 -5.82 28.36
CA ALA A 335 3.12 -5.44 29.28
C ALA A 335 3.92 -4.22 28.77
N ILE A 336 4.14 -4.14 27.45
CA ILE A 336 4.83 -3.00 26.82
C ILE A 336 3.93 -1.75 26.79
N ARG A 337 2.64 -1.93 26.44
CA ARG A 337 1.60 -0.88 26.45
C ARG A 337 1.48 -0.20 27.82
N THR A 338 1.41 -0.98 28.90
CA THR A 338 1.24 -0.47 30.28
C THR A 338 2.49 0.20 30.84
N THR A 339 3.68 -0.17 30.37
CA THR A 339 4.95 0.36 30.88
C THR A 339 5.28 1.76 30.36
N ARG A 340 4.99 2.08 29.08
CA ARG A 340 5.51 3.30 28.43
C ARG A 340 4.54 4.44 28.14
N ILE A 341 3.23 4.28 28.33
CA ILE A 341 2.31 5.45 28.43
C ILE A 341 2.76 6.39 29.57
N LYS A 342 3.49 5.85 30.56
CA LYS A 342 4.10 6.59 31.68
C LYS A 342 5.41 7.32 31.34
N GLN A 343 6.01 7.10 30.16
CA GLN A 343 7.34 7.60 29.78
C GLN A 343 7.35 8.52 28.53
N ILE A 344 6.20 9.13 28.17
CA ILE A 344 6.07 9.97 26.94
C ILE A 344 7.14 11.08 26.85
N LYS A 345 7.64 11.60 27.98
CA LYS A 345 8.70 12.62 28.00
C LYS A 345 10.01 12.19 27.35
N SER A 346 10.43 10.92 27.45
CA SER A 346 11.69 10.45 26.83
C SER A 346 11.58 10.18 25.33
N ILE A 347 10.36 10.21 24.76
CA ILE A 347 10.14 9.96 23.32
C ILE A 347 10.52 11.18 22.46
N PHE A 348 10.57 12.38 23.07
CA PHE A 348 10.92 13.63 22.37
C PHE A 348 12.42 13.84 22.19
N ASP A 349 13.22 13.32 23.11
CA ASP A 349 14.68 13.37 23.08
C ASP A 349 15.23 12.29 22.13
N GLN A 350 14.69 12.21 20.91
CA GLN A 350 15.12 11.25 19.86
C GLN A 350 16.60 11.38 19.47
N VAL A 351 17.22 12.52 19.80
CA VAL A 351 18.66 12.77 19.65
C VAL A 351 19.49 11.94 20.65
N PHE A 352 18.88 11.51 21.77
CA PHE A 352 19.55 10.78 22.85
C PHE A 352 18.97 9.40 23.15
N ASP A 353 17.68 9.14 22.87
CA ASP A 353 17.02 7.90 23.24
C ASP A 353 16.26 7.24 22.06
N ASN A 354 16.92 6.27 21.40
CA ASN A 354 16.34 5.44 20.33
C ASN A 354 15.26 4.44 20.84
N SER A 355 14.80 4.58 22.09
CA SER A 355 13.94 3.63 22.78
C SER A 355 12.57 3.43 22.10
N PHE A 356 12.06 4.44 21.39
CA PHE A 356 10.82 4.37 20.61
C PHE A 356 11.01 3.63 19.27
N ASP A 357 12.08 3.90 18.53
CA ASP A 357 12.37 3.21 17.27
C ASP A 357 12.68 1.72 17.49
N GLY A 358 13.45 1.41 18.55
CA GLY A 358 13.70 0.05 18.97
C GLY A 358 12.41 -0.71 19.30
N MET A 359 11.45 -0.06 20.00
CA MET A 359 10.15 -0.66 20.33
C MET A 359 9.28 -0.91 19.08
N ILE A 360 9.24 0.02 18.13
CA ILE A 360 8.53 -0.20 16.85
C ILE A 360 9.20 -1.33 16.07
N SER A 361 10.53 -1.37 16.04
CA SER A 361 11.28 -2.38 15.30
C SER A 361 11.18 -3.78 15.92
N THR A 362 11.09 -3.90 17.25
CA THR A 362 10.80 -5.20 17.91
C THR A 362 9.36 -5.63 17.71
N ALA A 363 8.37 -4.72 17.83
CA ALA A 363 6.98 -5.03 17.52
C ALA A 363 6.81 -5.48 16.06
N TYR A 364 7.47 -4.79 15.13
CA TYR A 364 7.53 -5.12 13.70
C TYR A 364 8.07 -6.51 13.44
N THR A 365 9.32 -6.77 13.86
CA THR A 365 9.98 -8.07 13.64
C THR A 365 9.24 -9.22 14.32
N HIS A 366 8.63 -8.99 15.49
CA HIS A 366 7.79 -10.00 16.16
C HIS A 366 6.50 -10.30 15.38
N VAL A 367 5.73 -9.25 15.03
CA VAL A 367 4.44 -9.41 14.34
C VAL A 367 4.62 -9.95 12.92
N SER A 368 5.57 -9.44 12.14
CA SER A 368 5.83 -9.90 10.77
C SER A 368 6.34 -11.35 10.75
N LYS A 369 7.27 -11.71 11.64
CA LYS A 369 7.74 -13.09 11.76
C LYS A 369 6.60 -14.04 12.15
N HIS A 370 5.78 -13.66 13.12
CA HIS A 370 4.64 -14.48 13.55
C HIS A 370 3.58 -14.64 12.44
N LEU A 371 3.30 -13.57 11.69
CA LEU A 371 2.44 -13.61 10.51
C LEU A 371 2.98 -14.58 9.45
N LEU A 372 4.28 -14.53 9.14
CA LEU A 372 4.91 -15.48 8.22
C LEU A 372 4.88 -16.92 8.75
N THR A 373 5.15 -17.15 10.03
CA THR A 373 5.02 -18.48 10.66
C THR A 373 3.59 -19.02 10.51
N ILE A 374 2.55 -18.22 10.77
CA ILE A 374 1.16 -18.64 10.56
C ILE A 374 0.89 -18.93 9.06
N LEU A 375 1.38 -18.10 8.16
CA LEU A 375 1.18 -18.27 6.71
C LEU A 375 1.85 -19.55 6.17
N PHE A 376 3.06 -19.84 6.61
CA PHE A 376 3.83 -21.00 6.18
C PHE A 376 3.39 -22.29 6.88
N ASP A 377 3.17 -22.27 8.19
CA ASP A 377 2.92 -23.48 8.99
C ASP A 377 1.43 -23.83 9.09
N LYS A 378 0.54 -22.86 9.34
CA LYS A 378 -0.91 -23.09 9.53
C LYS A 378 -1.67 -23.11 8.20
N TYR A 379 -1.26 -22.28 7.23
CA TYR A 379 -1.90 -22.19 5.91
C TYR A 379 -1.05 -22.78 4.78
N HIS A 380 0.07 -23.44 5.08
CA HIS A 380 0.86 -24.21 4.12
C HIS A 380 1.15 -23.49 2.79
N PHE A 381 1.46 -22.20 2.84
CA PHE A 381 1.55 -21.36 1.64
C PHE A 381 2.56 -21.88 0.58
N VAL A 382 3.68 -22.48 1.00
CA VAL A 382 4.63 -23.12 0.07
C VAL A 382 4.01 -24.33 -0.63
N ASN A 383 3.13 -25.08 0.02
CA ASN A 383 2.42 -26.22 -0.57
C ASN A 383 1.42 -25.73 -1.63
N HIS A 384 0.77 -24.57 -1.42
CA HIS A 384 -0.09 -23.96 -2.43
C HIS A 384 0.70 -23.37 -3.63
N LEU A 385 1.85 -22.74 -3.40
CA LEU A 385 2.73 -22.30 -4.48
C LEU A 385 3.30 -23.49 -5.29
N THR A 386 3.73 -24.57 -4.62
CA THR A 386 4.21 -25.77 -5.30
C THR A 386 3.09 -26.49 -6.04
N ALA A 387 1.86 -26.52 -5.53
CA ALA A 387 0.69 -26.99 -6.27
C ALA A 387 0.45 -26.17 -7.55
N CYS A 388 0.52 -24.84 -7.48
CA CYS A 388 0.44 -23.99 -8.68
C CYS A 388 1.53 -24.35 -9.71
N ARG A 389 2.77 -24.61 -9.26
CA ARG A 389 3.84 -25.10 -10.14
C ARG A 389 3.55 -26.49 -10.72
N LYS A 390 3.09 -27.43 -9.90
CA LYS A 390 2.80 -28.83 -10.29
C LYS A 390 1.70 -28.91 -11.36
N PHE A 391 0.59 -28.21 -11.14
CA PHE A 391 -0.61 -28.31 -11.98
C PHE A 391 -0.72 -27.20 -13.04
N LEU A 392 -0.64 -25.91 -12.66
CA LEU A 392 -0.85 -24.79 -13.59
C LEU A 392 0.35 -24.49 -14.50
N LEU A 393 1.57 -24.81 -14.04
CA LEU A 393 2.79 -24.70 -14.84
C LEU A 393 3.27 -26.06 -15.38
N LEU A 394 2.39 -27.08 -15.34
CA LEU A 394 2.58 -28.43 -15.86
C LEU A 394 3.86 -29.15 -15.36
N GLY A 395 4.30 -28.85 -14.14
CA GLY A 395 5.48 -29.47 -13.53
C GLY A 395 5.34 -30.96 -13.20
N GLN A 396 4.12 -31.49 -13.01
CA GLN A 396 3.86 -32.93 -12.84
C GLN A 396 3.51 -33.58 -14.20
N GLY A 397 4.54 -34.07 -14.89
CA GLY A 397 4.41 -34.66 -16.23
C GLY A 397 3.55 -35.92 -16.30
N ASP A 398 3.55 -36.76 -15.24
CA ASP A 398 2.74 -37.99 -15.17
C ASP A 398 1.25 -37.69 -15.09
N PHE A 399 0.86 -36.75 -14.22
CA PHE A 399 -0.50 -36.23 -14.13
C PHE A 399 -0.98 -35.62 -15.46
N ILE A 400 -0.19 -34.71 -16.03
CA ILE A 400 -0.56 -34.02 -17.27
C ILE A 400 -0.65 -34.96 -18.47
N GLN A 401 0.25 -35.94 -18.59
CA GLN A 401 0.18 -36.92 -19.67
C GLN A 401 -1.10 -37.77 -19.55
N ARG A 402 -1.39 -38.31 -18.36
CA ARG A 402 -2.61 -39.10 -18.14
C ARG A 402 -3.88 -38.27 -18.34
N LEU A 403 -3.86 -37.00 -17.93
CA LEU A 403 -4.97 -36.06 -18.14
C LEU A 403 -5.22 -35.82 -19.64
N ILE A 404 -4.17 -35.62 -20.44
CA ILE A 404 -4.28 -35.46 -21.89
C ILE A 404 -4.85 -36.72 -22.55
N ASP A 405 -4.35 -37.91 -22.20
CA ASP A 405 -4.83 -39.18 -22.75
C ASP A 405 -6.34 -39.40 -22.52
N LEU A 406 -6.87 -38.91 -21.38
CA LEU A 406 -8.29 -39.02 -21.05
C LEU A 406 -9.14 -37.88 -21.63
N LEU A 407 -8.55 -36.70 -21.87
CA LEU A 407 -9.22 -35.53 -22.41
C LEU A 407 -9.26 -35.49 -23.95
N GLU A 408 -8.31 -36.13 -24.65
CA GLU A 408 -8.25 -36.18 -26.12
C GLU A 408 -9.61 -36.38 -26.81
N PRO A 409 -10.45 -37.38 -26.46
CA PRO A 409 -11.74 -37.60 -27.14
C PRO A 409 -12.76 -36.47 -26.90
N GLU A 410 -12.69 -35.76 -25.78
CA GLU A 410 -13.60 -34.66 -25.47
C GLU A 410 -13.14 -33.33 -26.08
N LEU A 411 -11.83 -33.08 -26.10
CA LEU A 411 -11.27 -31.83 -26.62
C LEU A 411 -11.27 -31.78 -28.15
N GLY A 412 -11.36 -32.94 -28.82
CA GLY A 412 -11.60 -33.03 -30.26
C GLY A 412 -13.01 -32.61 -30.70
N LEU A 413 -13.97 -32.46 -29.77
CA LEU A 413 -15.32 -31.97 -30.06
C LEU A 413 -15.32 -30.43 -30.24
N PRO A 414 -16.28 -29.87 -30.99
CA PRO A 414 -16.46 -28.42 -31.08
C PRO A 414 -16.86 -27.82 -29.72
N ALA A 415 -16.48 -26.57 -29.51
CA ALA A 415 -16.70 -25.76 -28.30
C ALA A 415 -18.04 -26.01 -27.58
N GLU A 416 -19.14 -25.94 -28.31
CA GLU A 416 -20.52 -25.99 -27.81
C GLU A 416 -20.87 -27.30 -27.10
N ASN A 417 -20.23 -28.40 -27.47
CA ASN A 417 -20.52 -29.74 -26.94
C ASN A 417 -19.70 -30.07 -25.68
N VAL A 418 -18.76 -29.22 -25.27
CA VAL A 418 -17.81 -29.48 -24.18
C VAL A 418 -18.42 -29.11 -22.82
N MET A 419 -18.80 -30.12 -22.03
CA MET A 419 -19.52 -29.93 -20.77
C MET A 419 -18.59 -29.90 -19.54
N ARG A 420 -18.70 -28.85 -18.71
CA ARG A 420 -17.90 -28.64 -17.48
C ARG A 420 -17.88 -29.84 -16.52
N HIS A 421 -19.03 -30.51 -16.32
CA HIS A 421 -19.12 -31.63 -15.38
C HIS A 421 -18.27 -32.81 -15.82
N ARG A 422 -18.32 -33.17 -17.11
CA ARG A 422 -17.57 -34.29 -17.70
C ARG A 422 -16.05 -34.04 -17.66
N LEU A 423 -15.62 -32.80 -17.88
CA LEU A 423 -14.21 -32.42 -17.71
C LEU A 423 -13.74 -32.55 -16.25
N ASN A 424 -14.58 -32.20 -15.27
CA ASN A 424 -14.26 -32.40 -13.85
C ASN A 424 -14.25 -33.90 -13.47
N GLU A 425 -15.13 -34.73 -14.03
CA GLU A 425 -15.11 -36.19 -13.85
C GLU A 425 -13.83 -36.84 -14.41
N ILE A 426 -13.36 -36.36 -15.57
CA ILE A 426 -12.09 -36.78 -16.17
C ILE A 426 -10.90 -36.30 -15.32
N LEU A 427 -10.94 -35.06 -14.81
CA LEU A 427 -9.92 -34.52 -13.90
C LEU A 427 -9.79 -35.37 -12.62
N GLU A 428 -10.90 -35.68 -11.95
CA GLU A 428 -10.94 -36.56 -10.77
C GLU A 428 -10.41 -37.96 -11.07
N THR A 429 -10.71 -38.50 -12.25
CA THR A 429 -10.15 -39.79 -12.70
C THR A 429 -8.63 -39.70 -12.88
N ALA A 430 -8.13 -38.65 -13.54
CA ALA A 430 -6.71 -38.45 -13.76
C ALA A 430 -5.92 -38.23 -12.46
N ILE A 431 -6.51 -37.57 -11.45
CA ILE A 431 -5.91 -37.41 -10.12
C ILE A 431 -5.72 -38.78 -9.44
N ARG A 432 -6.72 -39.67 -9.52
CA ARG A 432 -6.68 -41.00 -8.89
C ARG A 432 -5.74 -41.98 -9.59
N ASP A 433 -5.63 -41.88 -10.91
CA ASP A 433 -4.75 -42.73 -11.72
C ASP A 433 -3.25 -42.42 -11.55
N THR A 434 -2.89 -41.29 -10.93
CA THR A 434 -1.52 -40.76 -10.92
C THR A 434 -1.01 -40.46 -9.51
N ASN A 435 0.25 -40.01 -9.40
CA ASN A 435 0.84 -39.67 -8.09
C ASN A 435 0.22 -38.40 -7.47
N ALA A 436 -0.60 -37.65 -8.21
CA ALA A 436 -1.35 -36.49 -7.71
C ALA A 436 -2.29 -36.85 -6.54
N GLN A 437 -2.74 -38.12 -6.43
CA GLN A 437 -3.55 -38.60 -5.31
C GLN A 437 -2.90 -38.45 -3.93
N TYR A 438 -1.56 -38.34 -3.86
CA TYR A 438 -0.81 -38.21 -2.61
C TYR A 438 -0.63 -36.75 -2.15
N GLU A 439 -1.10 -35.77 -2.92
CA GLU A 439 -1.14 -34.37 -2.49
C GLU A 439 -2.19 -34.15 -1.39
N GLY A 440 -2.05 -33.07 -0.62
CA GLY A 440 -3.00 -32.76 0.45
C GLY A 440 -4.42 -32.53 -0.07
N SER A 441 -5.44 -33.04 0.63
CA SER A 441 -6.86 -32.90 0.23
C SER A 441 -7.28 -31.45 -0.01
N GLU A 442 -6.74 -30.49 0.77
CA GLU A 442 -6.96 -29.05 0.58
C GLU A 442 -6.44 -28.49 -0.75
N ILE A 443 -5.46 -29.15 -1.37
CA ILE A 443 -4.92 -28.76 -2.68
C ILE A 443 -5.84 -29.29 -3.77
N LEU A 444 -6.25 -30.56 -3.68
CA LEU A 444 -7.10 -31.21 -4.67
C LEU A 444 -8.48 -30.57 -4.74
N GLN A 445 -9.10 -30.26 -3.60
CA GLN A 445 -10.39 -29.54 -3.52
C GLN A 445 -10.37 -28.13 -4.14
N ARG A 446 -9.18 -27.54 -4.33
CA ARG A 446 -8.99 -26.20 -4.91
C ARG A 446 -8.60 -26.21 -6.39
N LEU A 447 -8.33 -27.38 -6.96
CA LEU A 447 -8.09 -27.56 -8.39
C LEU A 447 -9.43 -27.72 -9.10
N ASN A 448 -9.70 -26.92 -10.14
CA ASN A 448 -10.94 -26.99 -10.89
C ASN A 448 -10.71 -26.80 -12.39
N VAL A 449 -11.68 -27.21 -13.21
CA VAL A 449 -11.67 -26.90 -14.65
C VAL A 449 -12.32 -25.55 -14.89
N GLU A 450 -11.58 -24.65 -15.51
CA GLU A 450 -12.06 -23.37 -16.01
C GLU A 450 -12.28 -23.47 -17.53
N ILE A 451 -13.44 -22.98 -17.99
CA ILE A 451 -13.80 -22.91 -19.41
C ILE A 451 -13.73 -21.45 -19.82
N LEU A 452 -12.89 -21.16 -20.81
CA LEU A 452 -12.72 -19.83 -21.39
C LEU A 452 -13.92 -19.44 -22.26
N GLU A 453 -14.05 -18.14 -22.57
CA GLU A 453 -15.07 -17.65 -23.49
C GLU A 453 -14.83 -18.19 -24.91
N THR A 454 -15.88 -18.71 -25.53
CA THR A 454 -15.83 -19.43 -26.81
C THR A 454 -15.97 -18.47 -28.00
N ALA A 455 -15.07 -18.56 -28.99
CA ALA A 455 -15.27 -17.93 -30.29
C ALA A 455 -15.82 -18.93 -31.32
N ASP A 456 -16.47 -18.40 -32.37
CA ASP A 456 -17.05 -19.21 -33.45
C ASP A 456 -15.96 -20.04 -34.15
N GLY A 457 -16.08 -21.37 -34.06
CA GLY A 457 -15.13 -22.32 -34.65
C GLY A 457 -14.02 -22.83 -33.71
N ASP A 458 -14.01 -22.44 -32.43
CA ASP A 458 -13.04 -22.98 -31.46
C ASP A 458 -13.25 -24.49 -31.20
N SER A 459 -12.12 -25.19 -31.00
CA SER A 459 -12.10 -26.59 -30.54
C SER A 459 -12.00 -26.66 -29.02
N GLY A 460 -12.47 -27.75 -28.39
CA GLY A 460 -12.38 -27.92 -26.93
C GLY A 460 -10.97 -27.70 -26.37
N TRP A 461 -9.93 -28.06 -27.14
CA TRP A 461 -8.51 -27.82 -26.83
C TRP A 461 -8.13 -26.37 -26.54
N ASP A 462 -8.82 -25.39 -27.13
CA ASP A 462 -8.50 -23.96 -26.98
C ASP A 462 -9.27 -23.30 -25.84
N ILE A 463 -10.33 -23.97 -25.34
CA ILE A 463 -11.26 -23.49 -24.32
C ILE A 463 -10.93 -24.06 -22.94
N PHE A 464 -10.35 -25.26 -22.89
CA PHE A 464 -9.97 -25.94 -21.66
C PHE A 464 -8.83 -25.21 -20.92
N SER A 465 -9.05 -24.92 -19.64
CA SER A 465 -8.04 -24.43 -18.72
C SER A 465 -8.16 -25.12 -17.35
N LEU A 466 -7.03 -25.27 -16.65
CA LEU A 466 -7.04 -25.58 -15.22
C LEU A 466 -7.03 -24.28 -14.41
N GLY A 467 -7.84 -24.23 -13.37
CA GLY A 467 -7.90 -23.17 -12.38
C GLY A 467 -7.44 -23.63 -11.01
N TYR A 468 -7.08 -22.66 -10.17
CA TYR A 468 -6.74 -22.90 -8.78
C TYR A 468 -7.38 -21.83 -7.90
N THR A 469 -8.44 -22.19 -7.20
CA THR A 469 -9.21 -21.26 -6.36
C THR A 469 -8.66 -21.24 -4.94
N VAL A 470 -8.12 -20.09 -4.53
CA VAL A 470 -7.49 -19.93 -3.22
C VAL A 470 -8.36 -19.08 -2.30
N ASP A 471 -9.00 -19.73 -1.34
CA ASP A 471 -9.87 -19.10 -0.35
C ASP A 471 -9.13 -18.66 0.92
N GLY A 472 -9.82 -17.84 1.73
CA GLY A 472 -9.34 -17.43 3.05
C GLY A 472 -8.15 -16.45 3.01
N PRO A 473 -7.21 -16.49 3.98
CA PRO A 473 -6.15 -15.49 4.12
C PRO A 473 -5.20 -15.44 2.93
N LEU A 474 -5.01 -16.57 2.23
CA LEU A 474 -4.09 -16.65 1.09
C LEU A 474 -4.57 -15.84 -0.14
N SER A 475 -5.86 -15.51 -0.22
CA SER A 475 -6.43 -14.67 -1.29
C SER A 475 -5.83 -13.25 -1.35
N THR A 476 -5.22 -12.75 -0.25
CA THR A 476 -4.53 -11.45 -0.27
C THR A 476 -3.20 -11.48 -1.02
N ILE A 477 -2.61 -12.66 -1.18
CA ILE A 477 -1.39 -12.89 -1.98
C ILE A 477 -1.79 -13.33 -3.39
N PHE A 478 -2.72 -14.28 -3.49
CA PHE A 478 -3.31 -14.73 -4.75
C PHE A 478 -4.41 -13.77 -5.21
N THR A 479 -4.01 -12.55 -5.57
CA THR A 479 -4.92 -11.54 -6.14
C THR A 479 -5.56 -12.05 -7.45
N PRO A 480 -6.74 -11.51 -7.85
CA PRO A 480 -7.35 -11.88 -9.14
C PRO A 480 -6.41 -11.68 -10.34
N ASP A 481 -5.55 -10.66 -10.30
CA ASP A 481 -4.51 -10.44 -11.32
C ASP A 481 -3.54 -11.62 -11.42
N CYS A 482 -3.09 -12.17 -10.29
CA CYS A 482 -2.23 -13.35 -10.25
C CYS A 482 -2.90 -14.57 -10.89
N ARG A 483 -4.21 -14.78 -10.69
CA ARG A 483 -4.96 -15.85 -11.37
C ARG A 483 -5.00 -15.67 -12.89
N LEU A 484 -5.26 -14.45 -13.38
CA LEU A 484 -5.22 -14.15 -14.82
C LEU A 484 -3.83 -14.37 -15.43
N PHE A 485 -2.76 -14.11 -14.67
CA PHE A 485 -1.39 -14.39 -15.08
C PHE A 485 -1.10 -15.90 -15.17
N TYR A 486 -1.51 -16.71 -14.19
CA TYR A 486 -1.40 -18.16 -14.27
C TYR A 486 -2.23 -18.76 -15.42
N LEU A 487 -3.44 -18.28 -15.65
CA LEU A 487 -4.31 -18.74 -16.75
C LEU A 487 -3.69 -18.45 -18.13
N LYS A 488 -3.09 -17.27 -18.31
CA LYS A 488 -2.34 -16.93 -19.54
C LYS A 488 -1.12 -17.84 -19.72
N ALA A 489 -0.36 -18.11 -18.66
CA ALA A 489 0.76 -19.04 -18.71
C ALA A 489 0.27 -20.47 -19.07
N PHE A 490 -0.75 -20.98 -18.39
CA PHE A 490 -1.33 -22.30 -18.66
C PHE A 490 -1.78 -22.43 -20.12
N SER A 491 -2.55 -21.48 -20.66
CA SER A 491 -3.04 -21.57 -22.05
C SER A 491 -1.91 -21.63 -23.11
N PHE A 492 -0.78 -20.98 -22.87
CA PHE A 492 0.40 -21.09 -23.73
C PHE A 492 1.10 -22.45 -23.58
N LEU A 493 1.39 -22.86 -22.34
CA LEU A 493 2.06 -24.12 -22.06
C LEU A 493 1.22 -25.34 -22.49
N TRP A 494 -0.10 -25.26 -22.34
CA TRP A 494 -1.07 -26.24 -22.79
C TRP A 494 -1.08 -26.40 -24.32
N ARG A 495 -1.07 -25.28 -25.07
CA ARG A 495 -0.91 -25.32 -26.54
C ARG A 495 0.42 -25.95 -26.95
N LEU A 496 1.51 -25.62 -26.26
CA LEU A 496 2.82 -26.23 -26.51
C LEU A 496 2.81 -27.75 -26.21
N LYS A 497 2.12 -28.18 -25.15
CA LYS A 497 1.96 -29.61 -24.79
C LYS A 497 1.05 -30.36 -25.78
N ARG A 498 -0.02 -29.72 -26.29
CA ARG A 498 -0.85 -30.24 -27.40
C ARG A 498 0.00 -30.55 -28.63
N MET A 499 0.93 -29.65 -29.01
CA MET A 499 1.82 -29.89 -30.16
C MET A 499 2.74 -31.11 -29.95
N GLU A 500 3.34 -31.27 -28.77
CA GLU A 500 4.15 -32.46 -28.44
C GLU A 500 3.32 -33.75 -28.49
N PHE A 501 2.12 -33.75 -27.91
CA PHE A 501 1.22 -34.89 -27.92
C PHE A 501 0.82 -35.28 -29.34
N THR A 502 0.36 -34.33 -30.16
CA THR A 502 0.02 -34.59 -31.57
C THR A 502 1.23 -35.09 -32.37
N LEU A 503 2.41 -34.50 -32.18
CA LEU A 503 3.64 -34.95 -32.87
C LEU A 503 4.11 -36.35 -32.42
N SER A 504 3.77 -36.76 -31.19
CA SER A 504 4.06 -38.08 -30.64
C SER A 504 3.10 -39.14 -31.18
N ALA A 505 1.80 -38.82 -31.27
CA ALA A 505 0.81 -39.64 -31.98
C ALA A 505 1.24 -39.82 -33.46
N LEU A 506 1.58 -38.74 -34.14
CA LEU A 506 2.10 -38.79 -35.52
C LEU A 506 3.37 -39.63 -35.66
N TRP A 507 4.30 -39.65 -34.69
CA TRP A 507 5.45 -40.55 -34.73
C TRP A 507 4.99 -42.01 -34.71
N ARG A 508 4.15 -42.38 -33.73
CA ARG A 508 3.61 -43.74 -33.59
C ARG A 508 2.95 -44.19 -34.89
N ASP A 509 2.17 -43.31 -35.49
CA ASP A 509 1.40 -43.55 -36.70
C ASP A 509 2.32 -43.70 -37.94
N GLN A 510 3.34 -42.84 -38.07
CA GLN A 510 4.41 -42.97 -39.08
C GLN A 510 5.20 -44.28 -38.94
N LEU A 511 5.41 -44.75 -37.71
CA LEU A 511 6.11 -46.01 -37.42
C LEU A 511 5.24 -47.24 -37.74
N LEU A 512 3.91 -47.16 -37.54
CA LEU A 512 2.97 -48.20 -37.95
C LEU A 512 2.89 -48.31 -39.48
N LEU A 513 2.80 -47.18 -40.19
CA LEU A 513 2.85 -47.15 -41.66
C LEU A 513 4.14 -47.74 -42.24
N ALA A 514 5.28 -47.49 -41.60
CA ALA A 514 6.56 -48.07 -42.01
C ALA A 514 6.65 -49.59 -41.81
N ARG A 515 5.73 -50.20 -41.04
CA ARG A 515 5.65 -51.65 -40.78
C ARG A 515 4.64 -52.38 -41.68
N LEU A 516 3.98 -51.67 -42.61
CA LEU A 516 3.05 -52.28 -43.57
C LEU A 516 3.78 -53.29 -44.49
N PRO A 517 3.06 -54.31 -45.02
CA PRO A 517 3.68 -55.38 -45.79
C PRO A 517 4.51 -54.88 -46.99
N HIS A 518 5.64 -55.55 -47.25
CA HIS A 518 6.69 -55.11 -48.17
C HIS A 518 6.23 -54.70 -49.58
N ARG A 519 5.11 -55.26 -50.07
CA ARG A 519 4.52 -54.91 -51.37
C ARG A 519 3.89 -53.51 -51.40
N LEU A 520 3.41 -52.98 -50.28
CA LEU A 520 2.84 -51.63 -50.18
C LEU A 520 3.90 -50.62 -49.70
N SER A 521 4.81 -51.04 -48.81
CA SER A 521 5.86 -50.16 -48.31
C SER A 521 6.78 -49.66 -49.42
N ALA A 522 7.07 -50.47 -50.45
CA ALA A 522 7.92 -50.07 -51.58
C ALA A 522 7.37 -48.84 -52.34
N ASP A 523 6.07 -48.84 -52.66
CA ASP A 523 5.42 -47.76 -53.41
C ASP A 523 5.32 -46.46 -52.59
N LEU A 524 5.10 -46.59 -51.26
CA LEU A 524 4.95 -45.46 -50.34
C LEU A 524 6.26 -44.94 -49.73
N THR A 525 7.37 -45.67 -49.87
CA THR A 525 8.70 -45.31 -49.34
C THR A 525 9.11 -43.85 -49.60
N PRO A 526 8.99 -43.28 -50.82
CA PRO A 526 9.39 -41.89 -51.06
C PRO A 526 8.52 -40.86 -50.31
N VAL A 527 7.24 -41.15 -50.06
CA VAL A 527 6.37 -40.27 -49.25
C VAL A 527 6.73 -40.40 -47.78
N LEU A 528 6.82 -41.64 -47.28
CA LEU A 528 7.12 -41.94 -45.89
C LEU A 528 8.45 -41.31 -45.45
N HIS A 529 9.47 -41.33 -46.30
CA HIS A 529 10.75 -40.67 -46.01
C HIS A 529 10.61 -39.15 -45.84
N VAL A 530 9.89 -38.47 -46.73
CA VAL A 530 9.67 -37.01 -46.65
C VAL A 530 8.82 -36.65 -45.42
N VAL A 531 7.78 -37.44 -45.14
CA VAL A 531 6.89 -37.28 -43.98
C VAL A 531 7.65 -37.48 -42.65
N GLN A 532 8.51 -38.49 -42.56
CA GLN A 532 9.34 -38.76 -41.38
C GLN A 532 10.38 -37.67 -41.15
N LEU A 533 11.02 -37.17 -42.22
CA LEU A 533 11.99 -36.06 -42.15
C LEU A 533 11.32 -34.77 -41.66
N LEU A 534 10.20 -34.37 -42.28
CA LEU A 534 9.47 -33.17 -41.89
C LEU A 534 8.91 -33.30 -40.47
N GLY A 535 8.40 -34.49 -40.10
CA GLY A 535 8.01 -34.78 -38.71
C GLY A 535 9.17 -34.62 -37.73
N ALA A 536 10.40 -35.01 -38.10
CA ALA A 536 11.58 -34.83 -37.26
C ALA A 536 11.97 -33.35 -37.11
N GLU A 537 11.85 -32.54 -38.16
CA GLU A 537 12.03 -31.08 -38.09
C GLU A 537 11.03 -30.41 -37.13
N PHE A 538 9.74 -30.76 -37.20
CA PHE A 538 8.72 -30.25 -36.27
C PHE A 538 8.99 -30.67 -34.82
N ARG A 539 9.31 -31.95 -34.58
CA ARG A 539 9.62 -32.48 -33.25
C ARG A 539 10.84 -31.82 -32.64
N HIS A 540 11.90 -31.60 -33.43
CA HIS A 540 13.08 -30.88 -32.96
C HIS A 540 12.72 -29.45 -32.51
N PHE A 541 11.99 -28.69 -33.33
CA PHE A 541 11.56 -27.34 -32.98
C PHE A 541 10.73 -27.27 -31.70
N VAL A 542 9.66 -28.08 -31.60
CA VAL A 542 8.78 -28.10 -30.42
C VAL A 542 9.56 -28.54 -29.17
N LEU A 543 10.42 -29.55 -29.26
CA LEU A 543 11.20 -30.04 -28.14
C LEU A 543 12.22 -29.01 -27.64
N GLN A 544 12.94 -28.30 -28.52
CA GLN A 544 13.86 -27.23 -28.12
C GLN A 544 13.12 -26.06 -27.47
N LEU A 545 11.94 -25.68 -28.00
CA LEU A 545 11.10 -24.65 -27.40
C LEU A 545 10.60 -25.08 -26.00
N GLN A 546 10.22 -26.34 -25.82
CA GLN A 546 9.85 -26.89 -24.51
C GLN A 546 11.01 -26.91 -23.51
N TYR A 547 12.21 -27.30 -23.93
CA TYR A 547 13.38 -27.27 -23.06
C TYR A 547 13.71 -25.84 -22.61
N TYR A 548 13.64 -24.86 -23.51
CA TYR A 548 13.80 -23.46 -23.15
C TYR A 548 12.76 -23.01 -22.11
N VAL A 549 11.47 -23.26 -22.36
CA VAL A 549 10.41 -22.83 -21.45
C VAL A 549 10.53 -23.52 -20.08
N ASN A 550 10.79 -24.82 -20.03
CA ASN A 550 10.85 -25.55 -18.77
C ASN A 550 12.10 -25.20 -17.93
N PHE A 551 13.29 -25.17 -18.55
CA PHE A 551 14.53 -24.94 -17.80
C PHE A 551 14.85 -23.45 -17.62
N GLU A 552 14.79 -22.65 -18.68
CA GLU A 552 15.24 -21.26 -18.66
C GLU A 552 14.16 -20.28 -18.18
N ALA A 553 12.89 -20.49 -18.56
CA ALA A 553 11.80 -19.62 -18.13
C ALA A 553 11.21 -20.03 -16.76
N LEU A 554 10.90 -21.32 -16.56
CA LEU A 554 10.19 -21.79 -15.36
C LEU A 554 11.13 -22.14 -14.19
N GLU A 555 12.14 -23.00 -14.37
CA GLU A 555 13.00 -23.43 -13.26
C GLU A 555 13.86 -22.28 -12.70
N CYS A 556 14.53 -21.50 -13.56
CA CYS A 556 15.32 -20.35 -13.10
C CYS A 556 14.47 -19.31 -12.34
N ALA A 557 13.24 -19.04 -12.80
CA ALA A 557 12.33 -18.16 -12.09
C ALA A 557 11.88 -18.75 -10.73
N TRP A 558 11.62 -20.06 -10.68
CA TRP A 558 11.22 -20.74 -9.44
C TRP A 558 12.32 -20.75 -8.38
N VAL A 559 13.57 -21.04 -8.77
CA VAL A 559 14.73 -20.99 -7.85
C VAL A 559 14.92 -19.56 -7.31
N ALA A 560 14.74 -18.54 -8.16
CA ALA A 560 14.79 -17.14 -7.74
C ALA A 560 13.62 -16.72 -6.82
N LEU A 561 12.44 -17.34 -6.96
CA LEU A 561 11.34 -17.15 -6.01
C LEU A 561 11.66 -17.81 -4.66
N GLY A 562 12.17 -19.04 -4.67
CA GLY A 562 12.49 -19.79 -3.45
C GLY A 562 13.56 -19.13 -2.59
N THR A 563 14.61 -18.56 -3.20
CA THR A 563 15.63 -17.82 -2.45
C THR A 563 15.07 -16.54 -1.82
N LYS A 564 14.28 -15.76 -2.57
CA LYS A 564 13.62 -14.55 -2.06
C LYS A 564 12.62 -14.85 -0.94
N LEU A 565 11.83 -15.91 -1.09
CA LEU A 565 10.83 -16.33 -0.11
C LEU A 565 11.47 -16.73 1.23
N ASN A 566 12.61 -17.42 1.18
CA ASN A 566 13.37 -17.80 2.38
C ASN A 566 14.10 -16.62 3.05
N SER A 567 14.39 -15.55 2.32
CA SER A 567 15.00 -14.32 2.86
C SER A 567 13.99 -13.27 3.34
N ALA A 568 12.70 -13.45 3.06
CA ALA A 568 11.67 -12.46 3.34
C ALA A 568 11.38 -12.36 4.86
N ASN A 569 11.36 -11.14 5.38
CA ASN A 569 10.99 -10.83 6.75
C ASN A 569 9.52 -10.38 6.86
N ASP A 570 8.93 -9.91 5.76
CA ASP A 570 7.62 -9.29 5.72
C ASP A 570 6.72 -9.83 4.60
N LEU A 571 5.40 -9.76 4.82
CA LEU A 571 4.40 -10.18 3.82
C LEU A 571 4.46 -9.36 2.52
N ASP A 572 4.83 -8.08 2.60
CA ASP A 572 5.01 -7.23 1.40
C ASP A 572 6.16 -7.75 0.52
N GLU A 573 7.27 -8.22 1.10
CA GLU A 573 8.40 -8.81 0.36
C GLU A 573 7.98 -10.13 -0.31
N VAL A 574 7.14 -10.94 0.35
CA VAL A 574 6.58 -12.17 -0.22
C VAL A 574 5.67 -11.88 -1.42
N ILE A 575 4.79 -10.87 -1.31
CA ILE A 575 3.90 -10.44 -2.40
C ILE A 575 4.71 -9.87 -3.57
N GLU A 576 5.74 -9.06 -3.31
CA GLU A 576 6.61 -8.52 -4.35
C GLU A 576 7.42 -9.63 -5.03
N ALA A 577 7.98 -10.58 -4.29
CA ALA A 577 8.69 -11.73 -4.83
C ALA A 577 7.80 -12.59 -5.74
N HIS A 578 6.53 -12.84 -5.35
CA HIS A 578 5.57 -13.58 -6.15
C HIS A 578 5.16 -12.84 -7.43
N LYS A 579 4.91 -11.53 -7.35
CA LYS A 579 4.63 -10.70 -8.54
C LYS A 579 5.82 -10.61 -9.49
N ALA A 580 7.05 -10.53 -8.96
CA ALA A 580 8.28 -10.55 -9.74
C ALA A 580 8.53 -11.92 -10.41
N PHE A 581 8.15 -13.02 -9.75
CA PHE A 581 8.16 -14.35 -10.36
C PHE A 581 7.19 -14.43 -11.55
N LEU A 582 5.93 -14.02 -11.35
CA LEU A 582 4.91 -14.06 -12.41
C LEU A 582 5.27 -13.19 -13.62
N SER A 583 5.77 -11.97 -13.41
CA SER A 583 6.18 -11.09 -14.51
C SER A 583 7.39 -11.64 -15.28
N ASN A 584 8.36 -12.27 -14.61
CA ASN A 584 9.47 -12.95 -15.27
C ASN A 584 9.00 -14.19 -16.06
N VAL A 585 8.06 -14.99 -15.53
CA VAL A 585 7.50 -16.13 -16.28
C VAL A 585 6.78 -15.66 -17.54
N ILE A 586 5.99 -14.59 -17.46
CA ILE A 586 5.23 -14.05 -18.62
C ILE A 586 6.15 -13.50 -19.70
N SER A 587 7.17 -12.72 -19.33
CA SER A 587 8.12 -12.15 -20.29
C SER A 587 8.91 -13.25 -21.01
N ARG A 588 9.47 -14.19 -20.24
CA ARG A 588 10.25 -15.33 -20.78
C ARG A 588 9.42 -16.32 -21.59
N CYS A 589 8.15 -16.54 -21.23
CA CYS A 589 7.23 -17.36 -22.03
C CYS A 589 6.66 -16.63 -23.26
N LEU A 590 7.25 -15.50 -23.67
CA LEU A 590 6.79 -14.71 -24.82
C LEU A 590 5.34 -14.26 -24.70
N LEU A 591 4.83 -13.93 -23.51
CA LEU A 591 3.43 -13.51 -23.28
C LEU A 591 3.25 -11.97 -23.12
N ASP A 592 4.35 -11.22 -23.13
CA ASP A 592 4.38 -9.75 -23.03
C ASP A 592 3.76 -9.02 -24.23
N GLN A 593 3.47 -7.72 -24.06
CA GLN A 593 2.97 -6.89 -25.16
C GLN A 593 4.00 -6.75 -26.30
N ASN A 594 5.29 -6.69 -25.96
CA ASN A 594 6.39 -6.54 -26.93
C ASN A 594 6.60 -7.79 -27.81
N SER A 595 6.26 -8.98 -27.30
CA SER A 595 6.40 -10.27 -27.99
C SER A 595 5.12 -10.71 -28.71
N ARG A 596 4.17 -9.79 -28.95
CA ARG A 596 2.89 -10.08 -29.63
C ARG A 596 3.10 -10.67 -31.03
N ASP A 597 4.03 -10.13 -31.80
CA ASP A 597 4.29 -10.58 -33.17
C ASP A 597 4.94 -11.96 -33.15
N LEU A 598 5.92 -12.18 -32.26
CA LEU A 598 6.50 -13.51 -32.00
C LEU A 598 5.43 -14.57 -31.66
N ARG A 599 4.41 -14.23 -30.85
CA ARG A 599 3.27 -15.14 -30.59
C ARG A 599 2.44 -15.43 -31.83
N TYR A 600 2.26 -14.46 -32.72
CA TYR A 600 1.52 -14.64 -33.96
C TYR A 600 2.24 -15.62 -34.90
N HIS A 601 3.55 -15.43 -35.10
CA HIS A 601 4.36 -16.37 -35.89
C HIS A 601 4.43 -17.77 -35.26
N LEU A 602 4.55 -17.86 -33.93
CA LEU A 602 4.52 -19.13 -33.21
C LEU A 602 3.16 -19.85 -33.35
N ARG A 603 2.04 -19.11 -33.34
CA ARG A 603 0.71 -19.68 -33.62
C ARG A 603 0.61 -20.19 -35.06
N ALA A 604 1.07 -19.42 -36.05
CA ALA A 604 1.07 -19.84 -37.45
C ALA A 604 1.93 -21.11 -37.69
N ILE A 605 3.05 -21.26 -36.97
CA ILE A 605 3.85 -22.50 -36.97
C ILE A 605 3.05 -23.68 -36.40
N PHE A 606 2.34 -23.50 -35.29
CA PHE A 606 1.48 -24.53 -34.70
C PHE A 606 0.31 -24.91 -35.63
N ASP A 607 -0.32 -23.94 -36.29
CA ASP A 607 -1.39 -24.18 -37.25
C ASP A 607 -0.89 -25.03 -38.45
N VAL A 608 0.36 -24.83 -38.90
CA VAL A 608 0.99 -25.70 -39.93
C VAL A 608 1.32 -27.10 -39.41
N ILE A 609 1.66 -27.27 -38.13
CA ILE A 609 1.81 -28.60 -37.51
C ILE A 609 0.47 -29.35 -37.49
N VAL A 610 -0.64 -28.67 -37.18
CA VAL A 610 -2.00 -29.25 -37.21
C VAL A 610 -2.43 -29.58 -38.65
N ASN A 611 -2.15 -28.71 -39.62
CA ASN A 611 -2.40 -29.01 -41.03
C ASN A 611 -1.58 -30.24 -41.51
N PHE A 612 -0.35 -30.40 -41.03
CA PHE A 612 0.44 -31.61 -41.29
C PHE A 612 -0.12 -32.85 -40.59
N SER A 613 -0.70 -32.72 -39.39
CA SER A 613 -1.33 -33.86 -38.71
C SER A 613 -2.52 -34.41 -39.50
N GLN A 614 -3.36 -33.51 -40.03
CA GLN A 614 -4.47 -33.88 -40.92
C GLN A 614 -3.98 -34.56 -42.20
N LEU A 615 -2.95 -34.05 -42.87
CA LEU A 615 -2.38 -34.72 -44.05
C LEU A 615 -1.79 -36.11 -43.76
N ASN A 616 -1.26 -36.33 -42.55
CA ASN A 616 -0.77 -37.64 -42.16
C ASN A 616 -1.92 -38.62 -41.90
N GLN A 617 -3.07 -38.14 -41.38
CA GLN A 617 -4.31 -38.91 -41.27
C GLN A 617 -4.87 -39.25 -42.66
N ASP A 618 -5.01 -38.27 -43.57
CA ASP A 618 -5.37 -38.51 -44.98
C ASP A 618 -4.50 -39.63 -45.61
N LEU A 619 -3.20 -39.60 -45.34
CA LEU A 619 -2.24 -40.57 -45.85
C LEU A 619 -2.37 -41.94 -45.17
N GLN A 620 -2.73 -42.00 -43.89
CA GLN A 620 -3.02 -43.25 -43.20
C GLN A 620 -4.27 -43.93 -43.77
N ASP A 621 -5.35 -43.18 -43.94
CA ASP A 621 -6.62 -43.71 -44.48
C ASP A 621 -6.41 -44.23 -45.90
N LEU A 622 -5.74 -43.46 -46.77
CA LEU A 622 -5.38 -43.89 -48.12
C LEU A 622 -4.46 -45.12 -48.14
N ALA A 623 -3.53 -45.25 -47.20
CA ALA A 623 -2.66 -46.43 -47.10
C ALA A 623 -3.42 -47.67 -46.58
N MET A 624 -4.41 -47.49 -45.72
CA MET A 624 -5.26 -48.57 -45.21
C MET A 624 -6.26 -49.06 -46.27
N ASP A 625 -6.91 -48.15 -47.00
CA ASP A 625 -7.80 -48.48 -48.12
C ASP A 625 -7.05 -49.27 -49.21
N GLU A 626 -5.86 -48.79 -49.60
CA GLU A 626 -5.00 -49.47 -50.58
C GLU A 626 -4.50 -50.84 -50.07
N LEU A 627 -4.30 -51.00 -48.76
CA LEU A 627 -3.96 -52.28 -48.15
C LEU A 627 -5.14 -53.28 -48.25
N VAL A 628 -6.38 -52.83 -48.00
CA VAL A 628 -7.58 -53.67 -48.11
C VAL A 628 -7.80 -54.13 -49.55
N ILE A 629 -7.61 -53.24 -50.54
CA ILE A 629 -7.69 -53.61 -51.97
C ILE A 629 -6.63 -54.66 -52.32
N ARG A 630 -5.39 -54.49 -51.83
CA ARG A 630 -4.30 -55.45 -52.07
C ARG A 630 -4.49 -56.78 -51.34
N SER A 631 -5.16 -56.81 -50.18
CA SER A 631 -5.46 -58.05 -49.47
C SER A 631 -6.57 -58.85 -50.15
N GLN A 632 -7.61 -58.18 -50.69
CA GLN A 632 -8.66 -58.84 -51.48
C GLN A 632 -8.07 -59.59 -52.69
N LEU A 633 -7.16 -58.97 -53.45
CA LEU A 633 -6.48 -59.64 -54.56
C LEU A 633 -5.63 -60.84 -54.09
N GLN A 634 -5.00 -60.75 -52.92
CA GLN A 634 -4.23 -61.86 -52.33
C GLN A 634 -5.16 -63.01 -51.92
N GLU A 635 -6.33 -62.72 -51.34
CA GLU A 635 -7.36 -63.71 -51.01
C GLU A 635 -7.95 -64.39 -52.24
N GLU A 636 -8.14 -63.67 -53.36
CA GLU A 636 -8.55 -64.24 -54.66
C GLU A 636 -7.51 -65.23 -55.20
N ILE A 637 -6.22 -64.89 -55.14
CA ILE A 637 -5.11 -65.77 -55.54
C ILE A 637 -5.05 -67.02 -54.64
N GLU A 638 -5.29 -66.87 -53.34
CA GLU A 638 -5.34 -67.99 -52.41
C GLU A 638 -6.62 -68.84 -52.56
N ALA A 639 -7.72 -68.25 -53.03
CA ALA A 639 -8.93 -68.97 -53.41
C ALA A 639 -8.73 -69.79 -54.69
N SER A 640 -8.13 -69.23 -55.74
CA SER A 640 -7.84 -69.97 -56.98
C SER A 640 -6.84 -71.11 -56.75
N ALA A 641 -5.81 -70.87 -55.92
CA ALA A 641 -4.85 -71.90 -55.51
C ALA A 641 -5.53 -73.06 -54.76
N ARG A 642 -6.49 -72.78 -53.86
CA ARG A 642 -7.31 -73.82 -53.17
C ARG A 642 -8.16 -74.65 -54.12
N VAL A 643 -8.60 -74.08 -55.25
CA VAL A 643 -9.34 -74.78 -56.33
C VAL A 643 -8.39 -75.56 -57.26
N GLY A 644 -7.08 -75.48 -57.07
CA GLY A 644 -6.07 -76.14 -57.89
C GLY A 644 -5.72 -75.40 -59.19
N GLN A 645 -6.19 -74.16 -59.35
CA GLN A 645 -5.78 -73.27 -60.42
C GLN A 645 -4.54 -72.50 -59.96
N TRP A 646 -3.38 -73.07 -60.25
CA TRP A 646 -2.07 -72.49 -59.93
C TRP A 646 -1.64 -71.52 -61.02
N GLY A 647 -1.23 -70.31 -60.60
CA GLY A 647 -0.89 -69.22 -61.51
C GLY A 647 -2.03 -68.22 -61.65
N THR A 648 -1.69 -66.97 -61.40
CA THR A 648 -2.38 -65.81 -61.95
C THR A 648 -2.37 -65.90 -63.48
N CYS A 649 -3.49 -65.63 -64.14
CA CYS A 649 -3.44 -65.36 -65.59
C CYS A 649 -2.69 -64.04 -65.82
N ASP A 650 -2.12 -63.81 -67.01
CA ASP A 650 -1.46 -62.53 -67.31
C ASP A 650 -2.38 -61.30 -67.16
N THR A 651 -3.71 -61.52 -67.22
CA THR A 651 -4.72 -60.46 -67.21
C THR A 651 -4.97 -59.81 -65.85
N PRO A 652 -5.18 -60.50 -64.71
CA PRO A 652 -5.24 -59.86 -63.38
C PRO A 652 -3.94 -59.14 -62.99
N GLU A 653 -2.76 -59.72 -63.24
CA GLU A 653 -1.50 -59.05 -62.89
C GLU A 653 -1.26 -57.79 -63.71
N SER A 654 -1.50 -57.83 -65.02
CA SER A 654 -1.40 -56.64 -65.88
C SER A 654 -2.38 -55.54 -65.45
N ARG A 655 -3.61 -55.90 -65.03
CA ARG A 655 -4.59 -54.94 -64.50
C ARG A 655 -4.14 -54.31 -63.19
N GLU A 656 -3.61 -55.11 -62.26
CA GLU A 656 -3.10 -54.63 -60.98
C GLU A 656 -1.87 -53.73 -61.15
N MET A 657 -0.95 -54.06 -62.07
CA MET A 657 0.20 -53.21 -62.39
C MET A 657 -0.22 -51.84 -62.92
N VAL A 658 -1.20 -51.78 -63.84
CA VAL A 658 -1.77 -50.52 -64.33
C VAL A 658 -2.49 -49.76 -63.21
N ARG A 659 -3.27 -50.45 -62.35
CA ARG A 659 -3.94 -49.83 -61.20
C ARG A 659 -2.95 -49.17 -60.23
N ARG A 660 -1.84 -49.85 -59.93
CA ARG A 660 -0.77 -49.31 -59.05
C ARG A 660 -0.07 -48.10 -59.65
N GLN A 661 0.20 -48.11 -60.96
CA GLN A 661 0.74 -46.93 -61.64
C GLN A 661 -0.22 -45.74 -61.54
N VAL A 662 -1.51 -45.95 -61.83
CA VAL A 662 -2.55 -44.91 -61.70
C VAL A 662 -2.65 -44.40 -60.25
N PHE A 663 -2.58 -45.27 -59.25
CA PHE A 663 -2.55 -44.87 -57.83
C PHE A 663 -1.33 -43.97 -57.53
N ILE A 664 -0.12 -44.39 -57.92
CA ILE A 664 1.11 -43.62 -57.67
C ILE A 664 1.06 -42.25 -58.37
N GLU A 665 0.59 -42.19 -59.60
CA GLU A 665 0.49 -40.94 -60.36
C GLU A 665 -0.62 -40.01 -59.86
N ALA A 666 -1.80 -40.55 -59.50
CA ALA A 666 -2.98 -39.76 -59.15
C ALA A 666 -3.08 -39.38 -57.67
N THR A 667 -2.53 -40.16 -56.72
CA THR A 667 -2.66 -39.89 -55.27
C THR A 667 -1.31 -39.58 -54.61
N VAL A 668 -0.30 -40.44 -54.85
CA VAL A 668 1.00 -40.37 -54.16
C VAL A 668 1.80 -39.12 -54.60
N SER A 669 1.86 -38.84 -55.90
CA SER A 669 2.60 -37.68 -56.44
C SER A 669 2.02 -36.32 -55.98
N PRO A 670 0.69 -36.07 -56.04
CA PRO A 670 0.10 -34.85 -55.46
C PRO A 670 0.30 -34.70 -53.95
N LEU A 671 0.28 -35.79 -53.17
CA LEU A 671 0.56 -35.74 -51.73
C LEU A 671 1.99 -35.29 -51.45
N ILE A 672 2.99 -35.83 -52.16
CA ILE A 672 4.39 -35.39 -52.06
C ILE A 672 4.50 -33.88 -52.36
N ALA A 673 3.79 -33.39 -53.38
CA ALA A 673 3.77 -31.96 -53.71
C ALA A 673 3.17 -31.12 -52.57
N ARG A 674 2.00 -31.50 -52.02
CA ARG A 674 1.37 -30.82 -50.86
C ARG A 674 2.32 -30.76 -49.65
N ILE A 675 2.97 -31.88 -49.31
CA ILE A 675 3.90 -31.97 -48.17
C ILE A 675 5.15 -31.11 -48.40
N ARG A 676 5.69 -31.06 -49.63
CA ARG A 676 6.83 -30.18 -49.96
C ARG A 676 6.47 -28.70 -49.87
N VAL A 677 5.26 -28.31 -50.28
CA VAL A 677 4.77 -26.93 -50.12
C VAL A 677 4.69 -26.56 -48.62
N LEU A 678 4.11 -27.42 -47.77
CA LEU A 678 4.10 -27.19 -46.32
C LEU A 678 5.51 -27.11 -45.72
N ALA A 679 6.43 -28.00 -46.12
CA ALA A 679 7.82 -27.95 -45.67
C ALA A 679 8.50 -26.61 -46.02
N SER A 680 8.26 -26.09 -47.23
CA SER A 680 8.79 -24.79 -47.64
C SER A 680 8.19 -23.62 -46.86
N SER A 681 6.88 -23.65 -46.61
CA SER A 681 6.16 -22.67 -45.78
C SER A 681 6.70 -22.66 -44.34
N TYR A 682 6.78 -23.84 -43.71
CA TYR A 682 7.31 -24.00 -42.36
C TYR A 682 8.73 -23.46 -42.22
N ARG A 683 9.64 -23.83 -43.12
CA ARG A 683 11.04 -23.34 -43.10
C ARG A 683 11.12 -21.82 -43.28
N SER A 684 10.25 -21.23 -44.10
CA SER A 684 10.14 -19.77 -44.22
C SER A 684 9.69 -19.11 -42.90
N MET A 685 8.64 -19.64 -42.25
CA MET A 685 8.16 -19.11 -40.98
C MET A 685 9.16 -19.27 -39.83
N VAL A 686 9.88 -20.40 -39.77
CA VAL A 686 10.90 -20.65 -38.73
C VAL A 686 12.11 -19.73 -38.92
N THR A 687 12.56 -19.50 -40.15
CA THR A 687 13.67 -18.56 -40.42
C THR A 687 13.30 -17.11 -40.10
N GLU A 688 12.07 -16.69 -40.42
CA GLU A 688 11.54 -15.39 -40.02
C GLU A 688 11.44 -15.25 -38.48
N PHE A 689 10.87 -16.25 -37.80
CA PHE A 689 10.75 -16.30 -36.34
C PHE A 689 12.12 -16.22 -35.64
N MET A 690 13.13 -16.93 -36.14
CA MET A 690 14.51 -16.83 -35.64
C MET A 690 15.12 -15.44 -35.85
N GLY A 691 14.84 -14.77 -36.97
CA GLY A 691 15.25 -13.39 -37.21
C GLY A 691 14.59 -12.40 -36.23
N MET A 692 13.31 -12.59 -35.91
CA MET A 692 12.63 -11.78 -34.90
C MET A 692 13.20 -12.01 -33.48
N LEU A 693 13.51 -13.26 -33.10
CA LEU A 693 14.11 -13.59 -31.81
C LEU A 693 15.51 -12.98 -31.62
N GLN A 694 16.32 -12.89 -32.68
CA GLN A 694 17.64 -12.23 -32.61
C GLN A 694 17.54 -10.74 -32.27
N ASN A 695 16.54 -10.07 -32.84
CA ASN A 695 16.29 -8.64 -32.60
C ASN A 695 15.62 -8.37 -31.24
N HIS A 696 15.17 -9.40 -30.52
CA HIS A 696 14.58 -9.26 -29.20
C HIS A 696 15.60 -8.73 -28.17
N THR A 697 15.13 -8.02 -27.14
CA THR A 697 15.98 -7.41 -26.10
C THR A 697 16.64 -8.45 -25.21
N ASP A 698 15.96 -9.58 -24.97
CA ASP A 698 16.36 -10.54 -23.96
C ASP A 698 17.42 -11.52 -24.49
N GLN A 699 18.58 -11.52 -23.84
CA GLN A 699 19.71 -12.38 -24.20
C GLN A 699 19.35 -13.88 -24.25
N ASN A 700 18.48 -14.35 -23.35
CA ASN A 700 18.16 -15.77 -23.25
C ASN A 700 17.23 -16.23 -24.40
N LEU A 701 16.43 -15.32 -24.97
CA LEU A 701 15.68 -15.57 -26.20
C LEU A 701 16.58 -15.56 -27.45
N ARG A 702 17.74 -14.89 -27.40
CA ARG A 702 18.78 -15.02 -28.43
C ARG A 702 19.52 -16.36 -28.32
N PHE A 703 19.78 -16.86 -27.10
CA PHE A 703 20.33 -18.20 -26.91
C PHE A 703 19.38 -19.32 -27.40
N LEU A 704 18.06 -19.13 -27.29
CA LEU A 704 17.09 -20.04 -27.91
C LEU A 704 17.31 -20.17 -29.43
N VAL A 705 17.70 -19.10 -30.14
CA VAL A 705 17.99 -19.18 -31.59
C VAL A 705 19.18 -20.08 -31.88
N GLN A 706 20.21 -20.10 -31.02
CA GLN A 706 21.35 -21.00 -31.19
C GLN A 706 20.93 -22.47 -31.01
N ASN A 707 20.02 -22.76 -30.07
CA ASN A 707 19.48 -24.10 -29.86
C ASN A 707 18.52 -24.54 -30.98
N LEU A 708 17.75 -23.61 -31.56
CA LEU A 708 16.87 -23.87 -32.71
C LEU A 708 17.64 -24.04 -34.03
N ASN A 709 18.75 -23.32 -34.21
CA ASN A 709 19.66 -23.47 -35.36
C ASN A 709 20.84 -24.42 -35.04
N PHE A 710 20.58 -25.48 -34.26
CA PHE A 710 21.58 -26.50 -33.98
C PHE A 710 22.07 -27.15 -35.29
N ASN A 711 23.38 -27.39 -35.39
CA ASN A 711 24.07 -27.80 -36.63
C ASN A 711 23.85 -26.86 -37.84
N VAL A 712 23.45 -25.61 -37.64
CA VAL A 712 23.34 -24.59 -38.70
C VAL A 712 22.30 -24.98 -39.79
N HIS A 713 21.35 -25.84 -39.45
CA HIS A 713 20.42 -26.47 -40.41
C HIS A 713 19.56 -25.46 -41.20
N TYR A 714 19.22 -24.32 -40.60
CA TYR A 714 18.31 -23.35 -41.22
C TYR A 714 19.01 -22.14 -41.83
N ILE A 715 20.12 -21.66 -41.24
CA ILE A 715 20.81 -20.45 -41.72
C ILE A 715 22.34 -20.56 -41.55
N ASN A 716 23.06 -20.53 -42.67
CA ASN A 716 24.51 -20.77 -42.81
C ASN A 716 25.46 -19.63 -42.37
N GLY A 717 25.01 -18.66 -41.56
CA GLY A 717 25.75 -17.40 -41.32
C GLY A 717 26.13 -17.08 -39.87
N PHE A 718 25.94 -17.99 -38.90
CA PHE A 718 25.82 -17.63 -37.48
C PHE A 718 27.06 -17.75 -36.58
N MET A 719 28.28 -17.88 -37.12
CA MET A 719 29.50 -18.09 -36.29
C MET A 719 30.41 -16.87 -36.09
N GLU A 720 29.97 -15.65 -36.40
CA GLU A 720 30.77 -14.42 -36.16
C GLU A 720 29.96 -13.27 -35.50
N VAL A 721 29.55 -13.46 -34.24
CA VAL A 721 29.31 -12.37 -33.25
C VAL A 721 29.71 -12.83 -31.85
#